data_AF-A0A256XVN4-F1
#
_entry.id   AF-A0A256XVN4-F1
#
_cell.length_a   1.000
_cell.length_b   1.000
_cell.length_c   1.000
_cell.angle_alpha   90.00
_cell.angle_beta   90.00
_cell.angle_gamma   90.00
#
_symmetry.space_group_name_H-M   'P 1'
#
loop_
_entity.id
_entity.type
_entity.pdbx_description
1 polymer ?
#
loop_
_entity_poly.entity_id
_entity_poly.type
_entity_poly.pdbx_seq_one_letter_code
_entity_poly.pdbx_strand_id
1 'polypeptide(L)'
;MKAIKAIKKMVALGMGLTMVGATIFAASAYTLADLPAPFVVNGTPASNLAIIVGDAADGSDVVGAIDVTQWLQQQAKVTVAAPGAPSQLVVTGDAVEIGSPSDLLEINENLGNVRETLTEVDLDMLKGGQIVTDKGSTEFNQYIRFPSNTGRVIFDQDERDRVGHYLHYADGDPLFQWELEFEEGLQSEWNSATHKLRDLEDEDITMLGQPFVIVSTDVRNTTGGTGCSSGAGPFTIDFIGGAVSAVLGENDKATYVVDGKEYEVEVLIISETSRSGEGSVKFKVNGEITDELWDGKTDILADGTQIGLRDVLATGKDIQKSVVQFYIGAYKVEFTDTNTTAEDYISGGVKVNEETIEDSSVAIVGQFDNDCSDFTLNSIKYNLTGRSVLGDIYIVPGAGLRENLKEPEGMLTPSWDIKYEGLMDTGITYVRIDSAGNREYNLEFTNQEGIFNKMPLLSNRDGTWRYGNRNSNLWFKEADTNIDAYPIGRRDYFVLSNCLVDPYNSQAGGTDNTCFTHVFKWDAIDTTNRKLTFTDVGTGSREIAYNNANVANLVAGGVTYQIVVDPANTQMRVDLNGDGTILGNYTNFPNGTALIAIQGEGLIRLGNQNTSGNATDGINATPLCYGASTTVCNATLQLITLQKEFDETTADEVINITIQRRTVNGQPRV
;
A
#
# COMPACT_ATOMS: atom_id res chain seq x y z
N MET A 1 -12.90 -59.39 -42.70
CA MET A 1 -12.94 -59.15 -41.24
C MET A 1 -11.55 -58.76 -40.75
N LYS A 2 -11.46 -57.75 -39.88
CA LYS A 2 -10.26 -57.05 -39.34
C LYS A 2 -9.68 -55.84 -40.12
N ALA A 3 -10.52 -54.96 -40.68
CA ALA A 3 -10.09 -53.62 -41.12
C ALA A 3 -11.09 -52.47 -40.83
N ILE A 4 -12.20 -52.73 -40.12
CA ILE A 4 -13.29 -51.73 -39.90
C ILE A 4 -13.30 -51.17 -38.45
N LYS A 5 -12.39 -51.60 -37.57
CA LYS A 5 -12.30 -51.10 -36.18
C LYS A 5 -11.29 -49.98 -35.95
N ALA A 6 -10.46 -49.61 -36.92
CA ALA A 6 -9.49 -48.51 -36.77
C ALA A 6 -10.02 -47.13 -37.24
N ILE A 7 -11.11 -47.10 -38.04
CA ILE A 7 -11.70 -45.84 -38.54
C ILE A 7 -12.76 -45.26 -37.58
N LYS A 8 -13.25 -46.04 -36.60
CA LYS A 8 -14.17 -45.55 -35.55
C LYS A 8 -13.48 -44.84 -34.36
N LYS A 9 -12.15 -44.67 -34.39
CA LYS A 9 -11.41 -43.87 -33.38
C LYS A 9 -10.69 -42.64 -33.95
N MET A 10 -10.88 -42.29 -35.23
CA MET A 10 -10.27 -41.08 -35.84
C MET A 10 -11.28 -40.09 -36.45
N VAL A 11 -12.59 -40.30 -36.31
CA VAL A 11 -13.63 -39.38 -36.85
C VAL A 11 -14.43 -38.67 -35.74
N ALA A 12 -14.08 -38.89 -34.47
CA ALA A 12 -14.62 -38.12 -33.34
C ALA A 12 -13.71 -36.95 -32.89
N LEU A 13 -12.71 -36.60 -33.70
CA LEU A 13 -11.74 -35.50 -33.47
C LEU A 13 -11.85 -34.39 -34.52
N GLY A 14 -12.92 -34.39 -35.35
CA GLY A 14 -12.99 -33.57 -36.56
C GLY A 14 -14.07 -32.50 -36.63
N MET A 15 -14.98 -32.38 -35.65
CA MET A 15 -16.05 -31.37 -35.66
C MET A 15 -16.42 -30.89 -34.26
N GLY A 16 -15.46 -30.24 -33.58
CA GLY A 16 -15.66 -29.61 -32.28
C GLY A 16 -14.78 -28.37 -32.12
N LEU A 17 -14.61 -27.59 -33.19
CA LEU A 17 -13.76 -26.38 -33.22
C LEU A 17 -14.51 -25.12 -33.71
N THR A 18 -15.85 -25.12 -33.69
CA THR A 18 -16.65 -23.99 -34.18
C THR A 18 -17.74 -23.56 -33.21
N MET A 19 -17.36 -23.37 -31.95
CA MET A 19 -17.95 -22.34 -31.07
C MET A 19 -16.80 -21.61 -30.39
N VAL A 20 -15.97 -20.99 -31.24
CA VAL A 20 -15.15 -19.86 -30.87
C VAL A 20 -16.14 -18.75 -30.50
N GLY A 21 -16.40 -18.60 -29.20
CA GLY A 21 -16.93 -17.38 -28.62
C GLY A 21 -15.85 -16.31 -28.69
N ALA A 22 -15.58 -15.84 -29.90
CA ALA A 22 -14.84 -14.62 -30.13
C ALA A 22 -15.66 -13.46 -29.58
N THR A 23 -15.27 -12.96 -28.42
CA THR A 23 -15.27 -11.52 -28.13
C THR A 23 -14.14 -11.20 -27.16
N ILE A 24 -13.08 -10.64 -27.73
CA ILE A 24 -12.17 -9.63 -27.17
C ILE A 24 -11.32 -10.06 -25.97
N PHE A 25 -10.19 -10.76 -26.22
CA PHE A 25 -8.92 -10.50 -25.51
C PHE A 25 -7.76 -10.69 -26.49
N ALA A 26 -6.81 -9.76 -26.45
CA ALA A 26 -5.67 -9.65 -27.34
C ALA A 26 -4.75 -10.89 -27.32
N ALA A 27 -3.99 -11.03 -28.40
CA ALA A 27 -3.26 -12.22 -28.81
C ALA A 27 -2.19 -12.72 -27.82
N SER A 28 -2.55 -13.74 -27.04
CA SER A 28 -1.66 -14.83 -26.65
C SER A 28 -2.48 -16.13 -26.73
N ALA A 29 -2.03 -17.08 -27.54
CA ALA A 29 -2.76 -18.34 -27.72
C ALA A 29 -2.51 -19.24 -26.50
N TYR A 30 -3.35 -19.14 -25.49
CA TYR A 30 -3.32 -20.04 -24.33
C TYR A 30 -3.49 -21.50 -24.77
N THR A 31 -2.60 -22.36 -24.29
CA THR A 31 -2.65 -23.81 -24.45
C THR A 31 -3.28 -24.45 -23.22
N LEU A 32 -3.64 -25.75 -23.30
CA LEU A 32 -4.15 -26.48 -22.12
C LEU A 32 -3.15 -26.52 -20.95
N ALA A 33 -1.86 -26.28 -21.21
CA ALA A 33 -0.84 -26.21 -20.15
C ALA A 33 -0.92 -24.92 -19.34
N ASP A 34 -1.58 -23.88 -19.87
CA ASP A 34 -1.68 -22.55 -19.25
C ASP A 34 -2.91 -22.43 -18.34
N LEU A 35 -3.79 -23.45 -18.30
CA LEU A 35 -4.89 -23.52 -17.37
C LEU A 35 -4.35 -23.60 -15.92
N PRO A 36 -4.85 -22.77 -14.99
CA PRO A 36 -6.15 -22.08 -15.01
C PRO A 36 -6.19 -20.67 -15.63
N ALA A 37 -5.07 -20.11 -16.12
CA ALA A 37 -5.12 -18.86 -16.87
C ALA A 37 -5.82 -19.08 -18.23
N PRO A 38 -6.61 -18.11 -18.73
CA PRO A 38 -6.81 -16.74 -18.24
C PRO A 38 -7.95 -16.60 -17.19
N PHE A 39 -8.55 -17.70 -16.73
CA PHE A 39 -9.78 -17.66 -15.92
C PHE A 39 -9.53 -17.39 -14.43
N VAL A 40 -8.31 -17.62 -13.95
CA VAL A 40 -7.83 -17.27 -12.61
C VAL A 40 -6.55 -16.47 -12.77
N VAL A 41 -6.51 -15.26 -12.23
CA VAL A 41 -5.36 -14.35 -12.25
C VAL A 41 -5.04 -13.99 -10.80
N ASN A 42 -3.78 -14.14 -10.36
CA ASN A 42 -3.34 -13.83 -9.00
C ASN A 42 -4.17 -14.50 -7.88
N GLY A 43 -4.64 -15.73 -8.13
CA GLY A 43 -5.44 -16.48 -7.14
C GLY A 43 -6.88 -15.98 -6.98
N THR A 44 -7.35 -15.05 -7.81
CA THR A 44 -8.75 -14.63 -7.89
C THR A 44 -9.35 -14.98 -9.26
N PRO A 45 -10.66 -15.27 -9.35
CA PRO A 45 -11.33 -15.43 -10.65
C PRO A 45 -11.23 -14.14 -11.45
N ALA A 46 -10.99 -14.23 -12.77
CA ALA A 46 -10.97 -13.06 -13.63
C ALA A 46 -12.30 -12.29 -13.53
N SER A 47 -12.22 -10.95 -13.47
CA SER A 47 -13.37 -10.07 -13.21
C SER A 47 -14.51 -10.18 -14.24
N ASN A 48 -14.21 -10.74 -15.41
CA ASN A 48 -15.08 -10.96 -16.55
C ASN A 48 -15.47 -12.44 -16.74
N LEU A 49 -15.15 -13.32 -15.79
CA LEU A 49 -15.48 -14.74 -15.88
C LEU A 49 -16.99 -14.96 -15.73
N ALA A 50 -17.64 -15.40 -16.81
CA ALA A 50 -19.03 -15.84 -16.81
C ALA A 50 -19.15 -17.28 -17.31
N ILE A 51 -19.76 -18.15 -16.49
CA ILE A 51 -20.10 -19.52 -16.88
C ILE A 51 -21.56 -19.54 -17.29
N ILE A 52 -21.80 -19.71 -18.59
CA ILE A 52 -23.15 -19.67 -19.17
C ILE A 52 -23.61 -21.10 -19.47
N VAL A 53 -24.76 -21.48 -18.91
CA VAL A 53 -25.45 -22.72 -19.24
C VAL A 53 -26.76 -22.37 -19.92
N GLY A 54 -27.02 -22.93 -21.10
CA GLY A 54 -28.24 -22.67 -21.84
C GLY A 54 -29.47 -23.30 -21.19
N ASP A 55 -30.65 -22.68 -21.38
CA ASP A 55 -31.93 -23.16 -20.83
C ASP A 55 -32.34 -24.56 -21.33
N ALA A 56 -31.81 -24.97 -22.49
CA ALA A 56 -32.01 -26.31 -23.07
C ALA A 56 -30.83 -27.28 -22.82
N ALA A 57 -29.91 -26.94 -21.92
CA ALA A 57 -28.76 -27.79 -21.61
C ALA A 57 -29.20 -29.09 -20.91
N ASP A 58 -28.54 -30.20 -21.24
CA ASP A 58 -28.81 -31.47 -20.56
C ASP A 58 -28.34 -31.40 -19.11
N GLY A 59 -28.95 -32.19 -18.23
CA GLY A 59 -28.59 -32.20 -16.80
C GLY A 59 -27.11 -32.51 -16.55
N SER A 60 -26.44 -33.22 -17.46
CA SER A 60 -24.99 -33.48 -17.40
C SER A 60 -24.13 -32.24 -17.68
N ASP A 61 -24.60 -31.31 -18.52
CA ASP A 61 -23.87 -30.08 -18.86
C ASP A 61 -23.95 -29.08 -17.71
N VAL A 62 -25.09 -29.02 -17.01
CA VAL A 62 -25.25 -28.25 -15.76
C VAL A 62 -24.28 -28.77 -14.69
N VAL A 63 -24.18 -30.09 -14.52
CA VAL A 63 -23.24 -30.71 -13.58
C VAL A 63 -21.79 -30.43 -13.99
N GLY A 64 -21.45 -30.54 -15.28
CA GLY A 64 -20.13 -30.20 -15.78
C GLY A 64 -19.75 -28.74 -15.55
N ALA A 65 -20.68 -27.80 -15.71
CA ALA A 65 -20.46 -26.39 -15.41
C ALA A 65 -20.19 -26.15 -13.91
N ILE A 66 -20.91 -26.87 -13.03
CA ILE A 66 -20.67 -26.84 -11.58
C ILE A 66 -19.27 -27.38 -11.26
N ASP A 67 -18.86 -28.49 -11.87
CA ASP A 67 -17.52 -29.07 -11.66
C ASP A 67 -16.40 -28.12 -12.11
N VAL A 68 -16.56 -27.45 -13.26
CA VAL A 68 -15.63 -26.42 -13.74
C VAL A 68 -15.58 -25.23 -12.78
N THR A 69 -16.74 -24.79 -12.27
CA THR A 69 -16.81 -23.70 -11.28
C THR A 69 -16.08 -24.07 -10.00
N GLN A 70 -16.32 -25.27 -9.47
CA GLN A 70 -15.66 -25.77 -8.26
C GLN A 70 -14.16 -25.93 -8.45
N TRP A 71 -13.73 -26.42 -9.61
CA TRP A 71 -12.31 -26.52 -9.94
C TRP A 71 -11.65 -25.14 -10.05
N LEU A 72 -12.26 -24.18 -10.74
CA LEU A 72 -11.76 -22.80 -10.82
C LEU A 72 -11.72 -22.13 -9.44
N GLN A 73 -12.72 -22.35 -8.58
CA GLN A 73 -12.71 -21.88 -7.19
C GLN A 73 -11.57 -22.51 -6.36
N GLN A 74 -11.25 -23.78 -6.59
CA GLN A 74 -10.12 -24.44 -5.92
C GLN A 74 -8.76 -23.92 -6.41
N GLN A 75 -8.67 -23.50 -7.67
CA GLN A 75 -7.47 -22.89 -8.25
C GLN A 75 -7.34 -21.40 -7.89
N ALA A 76 -8.46 -20.70 -7.67
CA ALA A 76 -8.54 -19.35 -7.13
C ALA A 76 -8.27 -19.34 -5.62
N LYS A 77 -7.10 -19.84 -5.24
CA LYS A 77 -6.59 -19.82 -3.88
C LYS A 77 -5.42 -18.85 -3.86
N VAL A 78 -5.59 -17.73 -3.16
CA VAL A 78 -4.45 -16.91 -2.76
C VAL A 78 -3.59 -17.77 -1.83
N THR A 79 -2.35 -18.02 -2.21
CA THR A 79 -1.39 -18.68 -1.34
C THR A 79 -1.04 -17.71 -0.22
N VAL A 80 -1.79 -17.78 0.89
CA VAL A 80 -1.35 -17.18 2.15
C VAL A 80 -0.04 -17.84 2.57
N ALA A 81 0.92 -17.01 2.96
CA ALA A 81 2.18 -17.47 3.51
C ALA A 81 1.93 -18.42 4.71
N ALA A 82 2.88 -19.32 4.96
CA ALA A 82 2.84 -20.11 6.19
C ALA A 82 2.79 -19.17 7.41
N PRO A 83 2.05 -19.51 8.48
CA PRO A 83 1.99 -18.66 9.68
C PRO A 83 3.41 -18.32 10.17
N GLY A 84 3.75 -17.03 10.18
CA GLY A 84 5.05 -16.53 10.66
C GLY A 84 6.13 -16.29 9.59
N ALA A 85 5.81 -16.39 8.29
CA ALA A 85 6.67 -15.84 7.23
C ALA A 85 5.96 -14.62 6.61
N PRO A 86 6.58 -13.42 6.59
CA PRO A 86 5.97 -12.28 5.92
C PRO A 86 5.74 -12.65 4.46
N SER A 87 4.51 -12.50 4.01
CA SER A 87 4.14 -12.59 2.60
C SER A 87 4.77 -11.40 1.89
N GLN A 88 6.03 -11.51 1.48
CA GLN A 88 6.63 -10.51 0.62
C GLN A 88 5.98 -10.66 -0.76
N LEU A 89 5.15 -9.69 -1.12
CA LEU A 89 4.64 -9.56 -2.45
C LEU A 89 5.83 -9.30 -3.39
N VAL A 90 6.10 -10.22 -4.31
CA VAL A 90 7.17 -10.06 -5.30
C VAL A 90 6.54 -9.52 -6.57
N VAL A 91 6.69 -8.21 -6.80
CA VAL A 91 6.41 -7.60 -8.10
C VAL A 91 7.61 -7.87 -9.01
N THR A 92 7.38 -8.41 -10.20
CA THR A 92 8.44 -8.70 -11.18
C THR A 92 8.62 -7.54 -12.16
N GLY A 93 9.87 -7.15 -12.43
CA GLY A 93 10.20 -6.09 -13.39
C GLY A 93 10.99 -4.96 -12.75
N ASP A 94 11.03 -3.82 -13.42
CA ASP A 94 11.47 -2.54 -12.84
C ASP A 94 10.33 -2.00 -11.97
N ALA A 95 10.38 -2.29 -10.68
CA ALA A 95 9.31 -1.98 -9.74
C ALA A 95 9.89 -1.66 -8.36
N VAL A 96 9.23 -0.74 -7.67
CA VAL A 96 9.56 -0.33 -6.32
C VAL A 96 8.31 -0.35 -5.45
N GLU A 97 8.44 -0.88 -4.24
CA GLU A 97 7.37 -0.87 -3.25
C GLU A 97 7.33 0.48 -2.52
N ILE A 98 6.11 0.99 -2.27
CA ILE A 98 5.89 2.14 -1.39
C ILE A 98 5.88 1.59 0.05
N GLY A 99 7.08 1.53 0.63
CA GLY A 99 7.32 0.94 1.94
C GLY A 99 8.80 0.63 2.13
N SER A 100 9.19 0.43 3.38
CA SER A 100 10.49 -0.03 3.81
C SER A 100 10.33 -1.07 4.93
N PRO A 101 11.36 -1.87 5.25
CA PRO A 101 11.27 -2.82 6.37
C PRO A 101 11.01 -2.17 7.74
N SER A 102 11.19 -0.86 7.87
CA SER A 102 10.95 -0.09 9.10
C SER A 102 9.69 0.77 9.07
N ASP A 103 9.06 0.91 7.91
CA ASP A 103 7.96 1.83 7.68
C ASP A 103 7.13 1.31 6.51
N LEU A 104 6.02 0.63 6.82
CA LEU A 104 5.14 0.01 5.84
C LEU A 104 4.01 0.97 5.53
N LEU A 105 3.47 0.94 4.30
CA LEU A 105 2.26 1.69 3.99
C LEU A 105 1.04 1.07 4.71
N GLU A 106 0.52 1.79 5.70
CA GLU A 106 -0.61 1.35 6.52
C GLU A 106 -1.97 1.88 6.02
N ILE A 107 -3.06 1.38 6.61
CA ILE A 107 -4.41 1.85 6.25
C ILE A 107 -4.61 3.26 6.79
N ASN A 108 -5.14 4.15 5.94
CA ASN A 108 -5.30 5.60 6.11
C ASN A 108 -4.00 6.41 6.09
N GLU A 109 -2.88 5.77 5.78
CA GLU A 109 -1.62 6.45 5.56
C GLU A 109 -1.46 6.87 4.10
N ASN A 110 -0.85 8.04 3.87
CA ASN A 110 -0.64 8.59 2.54
C ASN A 110 0.70 8.14 1.96
N LEU A 111 0.76 7.87 0.65
CA LEU A 111 1.98 7.39 -0.03
C LEU A 111 3.18 8.30 0.22
N GLY A 112 2.96 9.61 0.21
CA GLY A 112 4.01 10.61 0.39
C GLY A 112 4.61 10.66 1.80
N ASN A 113 3.92 10.13 2.81
CA ASN A 113 4.46 10.06 4.17
C ASN A 113 5.45 8.90 4.32
N VAL A 114 5.10 7.73 3.79
CA VAL A 114 5.99 6.57 3.71
C VAL A 114 7.19 6.85 2.81
N ARG A 115 6.92 7.41 1.62
CA ARG A 115 7.93 7.57 0.58
C ARG A 115 7.62 8.74 -0.35
N GLU A 116 8.22 9.88 -0.03
CA GLU A 116 7.99 11.12 -0.76
C GLU A 116 8.61 11.13 -2.17
N THR A 117 9.82 10.59 -2.38
CA THR A 117 10.55 10.75 -3.66
C THR A 117 11.10 9.43 -4.16
N LEU A 118 10.95 9.19 -5.47
CA LEU A 118 11.58 8.13 -6.24
C LEU A 118 12.62 8.70 -7.19
N THR A 119 13.74 8.00 -7.32
CA THR A 119 14.90 8.39 -8.13
C THR A 119 15.36 7.25 -9.05
N GLU A 120 16.41 7.48 -9.83
CA GLU A 120 17.08 6.44 -10.62
C GLU A 120 17.63 5.25 -9.82
N VAL A 121 17.83 5.41 -8.50
CA VAL A 121 18.26 4.31 -7.62
C VAL A 121 17.11 3.31 -7.38
N ASP A 122 15.88 3.80 -7.53
CA ASP A 122 14.66 3.07 -7.18
C ASP A 122 14.01 2.42 -8.39
N LEU A 123 14.04 3.12 -9.53
CA LEU A 123 13.44 2.69 -10.78
C LEU A 123 14.37 3.02 -11.95
N ASP A 124 14.67 2.00 -12.77
CA ASP A 124 15.45 2.16 -13.99
C ASP A 124 14.80 3.13 -14.99
N MET A 125 13.46 3.24 -14.98
CA MET A 125 12.73 4.20 -15.81
C MET A 125 13.04 5.68 -15.49
N LEU A 126 13.54 5.96 -14.29
CA LEU A 126 13.91 7.31 -13.84
C LEU A 126 15.39 7.61 -14.06
N LYS A 127 16.14 6.72 -14.71
CA LYS A 127 17.56 6.95 -15.02
C LYS A 127 17.74 8.28 -15.72
N GLY A 128 18.71 9.04 -15.20
CA GLY A 128 19.22 10.23 -15.84
C GLY A 128 20.05 9.89 -17.08
N GLY A 129 20.61 10.92 -17.69
CA GLY A 129 21.48 10.78 -18.84
C GLY A 129 22.27 12.05 -19.13
N GLN A 130 22.97 12.05 -20.24
CA GLN A 130 23.65 13.23 -20.76
C GLN A 130 22.98 13.64 -22.06
N ILE A 131 22.69 14.93 -22.18
CA ILE A 131 22.22 15.56 -23.42
C ILE A 131 23.31 16.53 -23.90
N VAL A 132 23.52 16.56 -25.21
CA VAL A 132 24.55 17.38 -25.86
C VAL A 132 23.83 18.32 -26.82
N THR A 133 24.23 19.57 -26.86
CA THR A 133 23.76 20.58 -27.81
C THR A 133 24.98 21.24 -28.47
N ASP A 134 24.76 22.07 -29.47
CA ASP A 134 25.84 22.87 -30.08
C ASP A 134 26.46 23.89 -29.10
N LYS A 135 25.85 24.12 -27.93
CA LYS A 135 26.37 25.00 -26.86
C LYS A 135 27.18 24.27 -25.80
N GLY A 136 26.99 22.96 -25.63
CA GLY A 136 27.66 22.19 -24.60
C GLY A 136 26.96 20.88 -24.28
N SER A 137 27.19 20.35 -23.10
CA SER A 137 26.52 19.14 -22.62
C SER A 137 26.14 19.32 -21.17
N THR A 138 24.99 18.79 -20.77
CA THR A 138 24.57 18.74 -19.36
C THR A 138 24.06 17.35 -19.02
N GLU A 139 24.21 16.97 -17.76
CA GLU A 139 23.50 15.82 -17.20
C GLU A 139 22.04 16.22 -16.92
N PHE A 140 21.13 15.26 -17.06
CA PHE A 140 19.74 15.41 -16.69
C PHE A 140 19.30 14.29 -15.75
N ASN A 141 18.44 14.63 -14.80
CA ASN A 141 17.91 13.74 -13.78
C ASN A 141 16.38 13.74 -13.81
N GLN A 142 15.77 12.64 -13.35
CA GLN A 142 14.32 12.52 -13.26
C GLN A 142 13.89 12.09 -11.87
N TYR A 143 12.76 12.64 -11.42
CA TYR A 143 12.18 12.34 -10.12
C TYR A 143 10.67 12.13 -10.25
N ILE A 144 10.12 11.20 -9.45
CA ILE A 144 8.70 11.16 -9.14
C ILE A 144 8.54 11.50 -7.66
N ARG A 145 7.65 12.43 -7.34
CA ARG A 145 7.37 12.84 -5.97
C ARG A 145 5.90 12.63 -5.64
N PHE A 146 5.64 12.10 -4.46
CA PHE A 146 4.31 11.91 -3.89
C PHE A 146 4.09 12.98 -2.81
N PRO A 147 3.17 13.94 -3.03
CA PRO A 147 2.82 14.91 -1.99
C PRO A 147 2.34 14.21 -0.70
N SER A 148 2.60 14.80 0.46
CA SER A 148 2.21 14.20 1.77
C SER A 148 0.71 13.98 1.92
N ASN A 149 -0.12 14.56 1.06
CA ASN A 149 -1.57 14.39 1.01
C ASN A 149 -2.08 13.52 -0.15
N THR A 150 -1.22 12.75 -0.83
CA THR A 150 -1.63 11.89 -1.95
C THR A 150 -1.79 10.44 -1.54
N GLY A 151 -2.80 9.78 -2.14
CA GLY A 151 -2.97 8.33 -2.20
C GLY A 151 -2.95 7.62 -0.85
N ARG A 152 -4.07 7.06 -0.41
CA ARG A 152 -4.09 6.28 0.84
C ARG A 152 -4.83 4.97 0.69
N VAL A 153 -4.40 3.97 1.44
CA VAL A 153 -5.13 2.71 1.50
C VAL A 153 -6.32 2.87 2.45
N ILE A 154 -7.55 2.63 1.99
CA ILE A 154 -8.75 2.71 2.85
C ILE A 154 -9.56 1.43 2.78
N PHE A 155 -10.36 1.16 3.80
CA PHE A 155 -11.43 0.16 3.76
C PHE A 155 -12.78 0.89 3.78
N ASP A 156 -13.42 1.01 2.62
CA ASP A 156 -14.64 1.81 2.47
C ASP A 156 -15.55 1.27 1.34
N GLN A 157 -16.59 2.02 1.01
CA GLN A 157 -17.50 1.80 -0.10
C GLN A 157 -17.10 2.69 -1.29
N ASP A 158 -16.95 2.12 -2.48
CA ASP A 158 -16.64 2.87 -3.70
C ASP A 158 -17.88 3.56 -4.32
N GLU A 159 -17.67 4.29 -5.43
CA GLU A 159 -18.73 4.97 -6.20
C GLU A 159 -19.83 4.06 -6.77
N ARG A 160 -19.69 2.74 -6.64
CA ARG A 160 -20.64 1.72 -7.11
C ARG A 160 -21.22 0.88 -5.98
N ASP A 161 -21.13 1.39 -4.76
CA ASP A 161 -21.61 0.73 -3.55
C ASP A 161 -20.92 -0.61 -3.22
N ARG A 162 -19.67 -0.80 -3.68
CA ARG A 162 -18.88 -2.00 -3.39
C ARG A 162 -17.99 -1.73 -2.18
N VAL A 163 -18.13 -2.56 -1.15
CA VAL A 163 -17.29 -2.49 0.05
C VAL A 163 -16.02 -3.31 -0.14
N GLY A 164 -14.87 -2.71 0.11
CA GLY A 164 -13.57 -3.36 -0.06
C GLY A 164 -12.43 -2.50 0.49
N HIS A 165 -11.20 -2.96 0.28
CA HIS A 165 -10.02 -2.11 0.47
C HIS A 165 -9.51 -1.61 -0.87
N TYR A 166 -9.07 -0.36 -0.89
CA TYR A 166 -8.67 0.35 -2.10
C TYR A 166 -7.45 1.21 -1.82
N LEU A 167 -6.58 1.38 -2.82
CA LEU A 167 -5.77 2.60 -2.90
C LEU A 167 -6.66 3.71 -3.44
N HIS A 168 -6.86 4.75 -2.63
CA HIS A 168 -7.84 5.81 -2.84
C HIS A 168 -7.17 7.16 -3.03
N TYR A 169 -7.72 7.93 -3.97
CA TYR A 169 -7.43 9.34 -4.16
C TYR A 169 -8.76 10.09 -4.24
N ALA A 170 -8.92 11.19 -3.49
CA ALA A 170 -10.11 12.00 -3.63
C ALA A 170 -10.11 12.76 -4.96
N ASP A 171 -11.30 13.09 -5.48
CA ASP A 171 -11.43 13.82 -6.73
C ASP A 171 -10.69 15.16 -6.68
N GLY A 172 -9.74 15.35 -7.62
CA GLY A 172 -8.89 16.53 -7.72
C GLY A 172 -7.67 16.54 -6.81
N ASP A 173 -7.44 15.51 -5.98
CA ASP A 173 -6.20 15.41 -5.22
C ASP A 173 -5.00 15.20 -6.15
N PRO A 174 -3.81 15.72 -5.79
CA PRO A 174 -2.60 15.43 -6.55
C PRO A 174 -2.30 13.93 -6.49
N LEU A 175 -1.85 13.36 -7.62
CA LEU A 175 -1.44 11.96 -7.72
C LEU A 175 0.07 11.83 -7.54
N PHE A 176 0.82 12.58 -8.33
CA PHE A 176 2.27 12.67 -8.28
C PHE A 176 2.76 13.95 -8.97
N GLN A 177 4.00 14.31 -8.69
CA GLN A 177 4.79 15.26 -9.46
C GLN A 177 5.91 14.50 -10.18
N TRP A 178 6.10 14.78 -11.47
CA TRP A 178 7.29 14.40 -12.22
C TRP A 178 8.17 15.62 -12.46
N GLU A 179 9.48 15.46 -12.36
CA GLU A 179 10.46 16.52 -12.59
C GLU A 179 11.58 15.98 -13.49
N LEU A 180 11.86 16.71 -14.57
CA LEU A 180 13.05 16.56 -15.41
C LEU A 180 13.96 17.76 -15.15
N GLU A 181 15.12 17.52 -14.55
CA GLU A 181 16.09 18.52 -14.14
C GLU A 181 17.35 18.46 -15.02
N PHE A 182 17.88 19.61 -15.43
CA PHE A 182 19.17 19.74 -16.12
C PHE A 182 20.18 20.40 -15.19
N GLU A 183 21.21 19.67 -14.73
CA GLU A 183 22.08 20.08 -13.61
C GLU A 183 22.80 21.43 -13.87
N GLU A 184 23.37 21.59 -15.06
CA GLU A 184 24.06 22.82 -15.46
C GLU A 184 23.15 23.73 -16.31
N GLY A 185 21.92 23.28 -16.58
CA GLY A 185 20.98 23.90 -17.51
C GLY A 185 21.27 23.56 -18.98
N LEU A 186 20.21 23.30 -19.74
CA LEU A 186 20.27 22.96 -21.15
C LEU A 186 20.24 24.24 -22.00
N GLN A 187 21.38 24.55 -22.64
CA GLN A 187 21.58 25.82 -23.36
C GLN A 187 21.30 25.72 -24.86
N SER A 188 20.71 26.77 -25.43
CA SER A 188 20.51 26.93 -26.87
C SER A 188 20.51 28.39 -27.32
N GLU A 189 20.98 28.63 -28.55
CA GLU A 189 20.82 29.88 -29.28
C GLU A 189 19.33 30.15 -29.51
N TRP A 190 18.88 31.36 -29.15
CA TRP A 190 17.51 31.80 -29.36
C TRP A 190 17.38 32.61 -30.65
N ASN A 191 16.52 32.14 -31.54
CA ASN A 191 16.19 32.87 -32.75
C ASN A 191 15.03 33.85 -32.48
N SER A 192 15.34 35.11 -32.22
CA SER A 192 14.33 36.16 -31.98
C SER A 192 13.28 36.35 -33.09
N ALA A 193 13.55 35.94 -34.33
CA ALA A 193 12.61 36.06 -35.45
C ALA A 193 11.59 34.92 -35.52
N THR A 194 11.96 33.72 -35.07
CA THR A 194 11.10 32.53 -35.10
C THR A 194 10.68 32.06 -33.71
N HIS A 195 11.26 32.62 -32.66
CA HIS A 195 11.12 32.23 -31.25
C HIS A 195 11.63 30.82 -30.91
N LYS A 196 12.41 30.21 -31.81
CA LYS A 196 12.91 28.84 -31.71
C LYS A 196 14.22 28.75 -30.93
N LEU A 197 14.45 27.62 -30.27
CA LEU A 197 15.73 27.22 -29.66
C LEU A 197 16.43 26.22 -30.56
N ARG A 198 17.37 26.71 -31.37
CA ARG A 198 17.96 25.96 -32.49
C ARG A 198 18.75 24.73 -32.06
N ASP A 199 19.42 24.82 -30.92
CA ASP A 199 20.34 23.78 -30.46
C ASP A 199 19.63 22.73 -29.60
N LEU A 200 18.31 22.87 -29.37
CA LEU A 200 17.52 21.87 -28.66
C LEU A 200 16.73 20.96 -29.60
N GLU A 201 16.39 21.44 -30.79
CA GLU A 201 15.66 20.64 -31.78
C GLU A 201 16.55 19.48 -32.27
N ASP A 202 15.94 18.32 -32.52
CA ASP A 202 16.56 17.03 -32.87
C ASP A 202 17.36 16.30 -31.77
N GLU A 203 17.44 16.85 -30.56
CA GLU A 203 18.15 16.20 -29.46
C GLU A 203 17.36 15.05 -28.82
N ASP A 204 18.04 13.92 -28.64
CA ASP A 204 17.47 12.72 -28.03
C ASP A 204 17.46 12.84 -26.49
N ILE A 205 16.35 12.45 -25.86
CA ILE A 205 16.18 12.45 -24.40
C ILE A 205 15.37 11.23 -23.96
N THR A 206 15.59 10.72 -22.75
CA THR A 206 14.74 9.65 -22.19
C THR A 206 13.83 10.24 -21.12
N MET A 207 12.53 9.99 -21.24
CA MET A 207 11.53 10.39 -20.25
C MET A 207 10.76 9.15 -19.78
N LEU A 208 10.74 8.90 -18.47
CA LEU A 208 9.97 7.81 -17.84
C LEU A 208 10.21 6.44 -18.53
N GLY A 209 11.49 6.14 -18.80
CA GLY A 209 11.93 4.89 -19.43
C GLY A 209 11.70 4.80 -20.95
N GLN A 210 11.22 5.85 -21.61
CA GLN A 210 11.00 5.89 -23.05
C GLN A 210 11.88 6.92 -23.76
N PRO A 211 12.45 6.59 -24.93
CA PRO A 211 13.21 7.53 -25.74
C PRO A 211 12.27 8.50 -26.47
N PHE A 212 12.64 9.78 -26.44
CA PHE A 212 11.99 10.90 -27.10
C PHE A 212 13.04 11.76 -27.82
N VAL A 213 12.55 12.62 -28.70
CA VAL A 213 13.31 13.65 -29.40
C VAL A 213 12.60 14.97 -29.22
N ILE A 214 13.32 16.04 -28.98
CA ILE A 214 12.77 17.40 -28.98
C ILE A 214 12.54 17.81 -30.44
N VAL A 215 11.30 18.03 -30.85
CA VAL A 215 10.94 18.35 -32.26
C VAL A 215 10.52 19.79 -32.48
N SER A 216 10.17 20.51 -31.42
CA SER A 216 9.82 21.92 -31.55
C SER A 216 9.97 22.62 -30.21
N THR A 217 10.52 23.82 -30.27
CA THR A 217 10.54 24.76 -29.15
C THR A 217 9.96 26.12 -29.57
N ASP A 218 9.27 26.83 -28.69
CA ASP A 218 8.89 28.24 -28.92
C ASP A 218 8.99 28.96 -27.59
N VAL A 219 9.89 29.93 -27.47
CA VAL A 219 10.04 30.77 -26.29
C VAL A 219 10.03 32.23 -26.66
N ARG A 220 9.16 32.99 -26.00
CA ARG A 220 9.01 34.42 -26.24
C ARG A 220 9.61 35.23 -25.12
N ASN A 221 10.40 36.23 -25.46
CA ASN A 221 10.75 37.28 -24.52
C ASN A 221 9.60 38.31 -24.44
N THR A 222 8.92 38.40 -23.29
CA THR A 222 7.79 39.33 -23.07
C THR A 222 8.21 40.74 -22.65
N THR A 223 9.52 41.00 -22.53
CA THR A 223 10.04 42.32 -22.19
C THR A 223 10.08 43.18 -23.46
N GLY A 224 9.13 44.11 -23.60
CA GLY A 224 9.00 45.02 -24.76
C GLY A 224 10.09 46.10 -24.88
N GLY A 225 11.34 45.83 -24.50
CA GLY A 225 12.48 46.77 -24.57
C GLY A 225 13.79 46.07 -24.91
N THR A 226 14.81 46.84 -25.26
CA THR A 226 16.20 46.42 -25.62
C THR A 226 17.00 45.78 -24.47
N GLY A 227 16.35 45.08 -23.54
CA GLY A 227 17.01 44.41 -22.42
C GLY A 227 16.21 43.20 -21.97
N CYS A 228 16.93 42.13 -21.64
CA CYS A 228 16.39 40.90 -21.08
C CYS A 228 16.18 41.13 -19.57
N SER A 229 14.94 41.05 -19.08
CA SER A 229 14.77 40.65 -17.67
C SER A 229 15.07 39.16 -17.55
N SER A 230 15.36 38.70 -16.34
CA SER A 230 15.69 37.32 -15.95
C SER A 230 14.52 36.34 -16.12
N GLY A 231 13.75 36.49 -17.20
CA GLY A 231 12.47 35.84 -17.40
C GLY A 231 11.98 35.87 -18.83
N ALA A 232 11.76 34.69 -19.41
CA ALA A 232 10.99 34.55 -20.64
C ALA A 232 9.49 34.50 -20.32
N GLY A 233 8.69 34.91 -21.31
CA GLY A 233 7.26 34.73 -21.36
C GLY A 233 6.89 33.31 -21.81
N PRO A 234 5.82 33.15 -22.63
CA PRO A 234 5.33 31.84 -23.00
C PRO A 234 6.40 30.94 -23.59
N PHE A 235 6.39 29.68 -23.17
CA PHE A 235 7.32 28.64 -23.58
C PHE A 235 6.53 27.38 -23.96
N THR A 236 6.81 26.81 -25.12
CA THR A 236 6.28 25.51 -25.55
C THR A 236 7.44 24.60 -25.95
N ILE A 237 7.40 23.34 -25.54
CA ILE A 237 8.33 22.28 -25.98
C ILE A 237 7.56 21.01 -26.33
N ASP A 238 7.90 20.45 -27.48
CA ASP A 238 7.29 19.25 -28.03
C ASP A 238 8.32 18.13 -28.07
N PHE A 239 7.95 16.99 -27.49
CA PHE A 239 8.69 15.74 -27.53
C PHE A 239 7.95 14.74 -28.41
N ILE A 240 8.67 14.02 -29.27
CA ILE A 240 8.11 12.89 -30.01
C ILE A 240 8.97 11.64 -29.79
N GLY A 241 8.29 10.54 -29.47
CA GLY A 241 8.88 9.20 -29.40
C GLY A 241 8.01 8.21 -30.15
N GLY A 242 8.33 6.93 -30.06
CA GLY A 242 7.46 5.89 -30.57
C GLY A 242 8.09 4.51 -30.58
N ALA A 243 7.25 3.50 -30.83
CA ALA A 243 7.66 2.10 -30.83
C ALA A 243 8.71 1.77 -31.90
N VAL A 244 8.58 2.36 -33.10
CA VAL A 244 9.49 2.13 -34.21
C VAL A 244 9.84 3.46 -34.89
N SER A 245 11.14 3.74 -35.02
CA SER A 245 11.69 4.85 -35.82
C SER A 245 12.10 4.34 -37.20
N ALA A 246 11.82 5.11 -38.24
CA ALA A 246 12.11 4.74 -39.61
C ALA A 246 12.46 5.94 -40.50
N VAL A 247 13.20 5.65 -41.58
CA VAL A 247 13.53 6.62 -42.62
C VAL A 247 13.09 6.07 -43.97
N LEU A 248 12.30 6.84 -44.71
CA LEU A 248 11.84 6.48 -46.06
C LEU A 248 11.99 7.64 -47.03
N GLY A 249 12.30 7.34 -48.28
CA GLY A 249 12.26 8.32 -49.36
C GLY A 249 10.87 8.41 -50.00
N GLU A 250 10.67 9.42 -50.84
CA GLU A 250 9.44 9.56 -51.61
C GLU A 250 9.19 8.33 -52.50
N ASN A 251 7.95 7.82 -52.48
CA ASN A 251 7.47 6.58 -53.10
C ASN A 251 8.09 5.29 -52.54
N ASP A 252 8.89 5.35 -51.47
CA ASP A 252 9.37 4.16 -50.80
C ASP A 252 8.28 3.58 -49.89
N LYS A 253 8.38 2.27 -49.66
CA LYS A 253 7.38 1.50 -48.93
C LYS A 253 8.05 0.42 -48.10
N ALA A 254 7.62 0.27 -46.86
CA ALA A 254 8.13 -0.73 -45.94
C ALA A 254 7.03 -1.19 -44.97
N THR A 255 7.23 -2.35 -44.35
CA THR A 255 6.32 -2.90 -43.34
C THR A 255 7.02 -2.93 -41.99
N TYR A 256 6.34 -2.41 -40.97
CA TYR A 256 6.80 -2.34 -39.59
C TYR A 256 5.86 -3.14 -38.68
N VAL A 257 6.38 -3.63 -37.56
CA VAL A 257 5.57 -4.35 -36.56
C VAL A 257 5.52 -3.51 -35.29
N VAL A 258 4.32 -3.11 -34.88
CA VAL A 258 4.04 -2.41 -33.62
C VAL A 258 3.02 -3.23 -32.85
N ASP A 259 3.33 -3.57 -31.59
CA ASP A 259 2.47 -4.39 -30.71
C ASP A 259 1.97 -5.69 -31.36
N GLY A 260 2.83 -6.33 -32.15
CA GLY A 260 2.53 -7.58 -32.85
C GLY A 260 1.63 -7.44 -34.09
N LYS A 261 1.29 -6.21 -34.49
CA LYS A 261 0.53 -5.91 -35.70
C LYS A 261 1.42 -5.30 -36.79
N GLU A 262 1.18 -5.70 -38.03
CA GLU A 262 1.91 -5.19 -39.20
C GLU A 262 1.29 -3.90 -39.75
N TYR A 263 2.15 -2.93 -40.03
CA TYR A 263 1.83 -1.63 -40.62
C TYR A 263 2.66 -1.44 -41.89
N GLU A 264 1.98 -1.51 -43.03
CA GLU A 264 2.55 -1.21 -44.33
C GLU A 264 2.50 0.31 -44.57
N VAL A 265 3.66 0.96 -44.51
CA VAL A 265 3.81 2.42 -44.64
C VAL A 265 4.46 2.76 -45.98
N GLU A 266 3.79 3.62 -46.75
CA GLU A 266 4.23 4.16 -48.03
C GLU A 266 4.30 5.68 -47.96
N VAL A 267 5.41 6.30 -48.36
CA VAL A 267 5.53 7.76 -48.45
C VAL A 267 5.02 8.22 -49.81
N LEU A 268 3.87 8.90 -49.83
CA LEU A 268 3.24 9.30 -51.08
C LEU A 268 3.91 10.51 -51.73
N ILE A 269 4.16 11.53 -50.93
CA ILE A 269 4.72 12.80 -51.40
C ILE A 269 5.53 13.46 -50.29
N ILE A 270 6.66 14.06 -50.67
CA ILE A 270 7.44 14.95 -49.83
C ILE A 270 7.45 16.32 -50.51
N SER A 271 6.82 17.31 -49.88
CA SER A 271 6.77 18.69 -50.35
C SER A 271 7.92 19.48 -49.74
N GLU A 272 8.69 20.17 -50.59
CA GLU A 272 9.81 21.04 -50.18
C GLU A 272 9.37 22.50 -49.96
N THR A 273 8.07 22.81 -50.10
CA THR A 273 7.55 24.17 -50.08
C THR A 273 6.27 24.30 -49.25
N SER A 274 6.36 24.05 -47.95
CA SER A 274 5.25 24.37 -47.03
C SER A 274 5.26 25.84 -46.65
N ARG A 275 4.19 26.29 -45.99
CA ARG A 275 3.83 27.70 -45.70
C ARG A 275 4.85 28.53 -44.90
N SER A 276 5.94 27.90 -44.45
CA SER A 276 7.00 28.43 -43.58
C SER A 276 8.42 28.06 -44.06
N GLY A 277 8.56 27.29 -45.15
CA GLY A 277 9.86 26.74 -45.59
C GLY A 277 10.21 25.37 -44.98
N GLU A 278 9.39 24.87 -44.06
CA GLU A 278 9.49 23.50 -43.52
C GLU A 278 8.95 22.49 -44.55
N GLY A 279 9.50 21.29 -44.63
CA GLY A 279 8.97 20.24 -45.50
C GLY A 279 7.64 19.68 -44.99
N SER A 280 6.83 19.08 -45.85
CA SER A 280 5.61 18.34 -45.45
C SER A 280 5.50 17.01 -46.16
N VAL A 281 4.80 16.06 -45.54
CA VAL A 281 4.71 14.66 -46.00
C VAL A 281 3.29 14.15 -45.88
N LYS A 282 2.88 13.28 -46.81
CA LYS A 282 1.71 12.42 -46.64
C LYS A 282 2.10 10.96 -46.71
N PHE A 283 1.62 10.18 -45.76
CA PHE A 283 1.80 8.74 -45.74
C PHE A 283 0.53 8.03 -46.23
N LYS A 284 0.73 6.81 -46.68
CA LYS A 284 -0.32 5.82 -46.79
C LYS A 284 0.03 4.64 -45.91
N VAL A 285 -0.75 4.41 -44.86
CA VAL A 285 -0.55 3.34 -43.88
C VAL A 285 -1.69 2.34 -43.97
N ASN A 286 -1.41 1.08 -44.30
CA ASN A 286 -2.42 0.02 -44.46
C ASN A 286 -3.60 0.40 -45.37
N GLY A 287 -3.37 1.29 -46.35
CA GLY A 287 -4.40 1.77 -47.28
C GLY A 287 -5.07 3.09 -46.88
N GLU A 288 -4.92 3.54 -45.64
CA GLU A 288 -5.37 4.84 -45.14
C GLU A 288 -4.35 5.92 -45.48
N ILE A 289 -4.80 7.11 -45.88
CA ILE A 289 -3.92 8.25 -46.23
C ILE A 289 -3.98 9.24 -45.08
N THR A 290 -2.82 9.64 -44.57
CA THR A 290 -2.73 10.62 -43.49
C THR A 290 -3.09 12.03 -43.95
N ASP A 291 -3.36 12.89 -42.98
CA ASP A 291 -3.27 14.32 -43.18
C ASP A 291 -1.85 14.75 -43.58
N GLU A 292 -1.72 16.00 -44.03
CA GLU A 292 -0.41 16.57 -44.36
C GLU A 292 0.35 16.85 -43.06
N LEU A 293 1.43 16.10 -42.85
CA LEU A 293 2.27 16.20 -41.66
C LEU A 293 3.48 17.07 -41.97
N TRP A 294 3.71 18.07 -41.13
CA TRP A 294 4.97 18.80 -41.06
C TRP A 294 5.74 18.38 -39.81
N ASP A 295 6.93 18.93 -39.65
CA ASP A 295 7.83 18.57 -38.57
C ASP A 295 7.15 18.64 -37.18
N GLY A 296 7.38 17.61 -36.36
CA GLY A 296 6.76 17.42 -35.05
C GLY A 296 5.25 17.19 -35.04
N LYS A 297 4.60 16.96 -36.20
CA LYS A 297 3.18 16.62 -36.26
C LYS A 297 2.92 15.13 -36.31
N THR A 298 1.76 14.77 -35.79
CA THR A 298 1.25 13.41 -35.74
C THR A 298 -0.10 13.32 -36.43
N ASP A 299 -0.46 12.11 -36.83
CA ASP A 299 -1.81 11.74 -37.27
C ASP A 299 -2.24 10.44 -36.58
N ILE A 300 -3.52 10.29 -36.29
CA ILE A 300 -4.10 9.10 -35.65
C ILE A 300 -4.83 8.28 -36.72
N LEU A 301 -4.38 7.04 -36.94
CA LEU A 301 -5.00 6.11 -37.87
C LEU A 301 -6.35 5.60 -37.34
N ALA A 302 -7.16 5.02 -38.21
CA ALA A 302 -8.49 4.51 -37.86
C ALA A 302 -8.50 3.42 -36.77
N ASP A 303 -7.36 2.78 -36.51
CA ASP A 303 -7.19 1.78 -35.45
C ASP A 303 -6.65 2.34 -34.13
N GLY A 304 -6.45 3.67 -34.04
CA GLY A 304 -5.91 4.37 -32.88
C GLY A 304 -4.38 4.46 -32.86
N THR A 305 -3.67 3.80 -33.77
CA THR A 305 -2.20 3.87 -33.85
C THR A 305 -1.81 5.24 -34.39
N GLN A 306 -0.83 5.87 -33.77
CA GLN A 306 -0.36 7.18 -34.20
C GLN A 306 0.90 7.05 -35.07
N ILE A 307 0.99 7.89 -36.10
CA ILE A 307 2.20 8.11 -36.88
C ILE A 307 2.67 9.54 -36.63
N GLY A 308 3.98 9.73 -36.46
CA GLY A 308 4.57 11.01 -36.08
C GLY A 308 5.76 11.37 -36.95
N LEU A 309 5.84 12.61 -37.41
CA LEU A 309 6.99 13.12 -38.16
C LEU A 309 8.07 13.57 -37.17
N ARG A 310 9.30 13.09 -37.39
CA ARG A 310 10.49 13.58 -36.67
C ARG A 310 11.18 14.70 -37.44
N ASP A 311 11.39 14.53 -38.75
CA ASP A 311 12.12 15.48 -39.59
C ASP A 311 11.90 15.19 -41.09
N VAL A 312 12.04 16.22 -41.94
CA VAL A 312 11.99 16.15 -43.40
C VAL A 312 13.29 16.69 -44.01
N LEU A 313 14.12 15.78 -44.51
CA LEU A 313 15.36 16.11 -45.20
C LEU A 313 15.11 16.25 -46.72
N ALA A 314 14.75 17.46 -47.12
CA ALA A 314 14.60 17.83 -48.53
C ALA A 314 15.96 18.07 -49.20
N THR A 315 16.28 17.36 -50.28
CA THR A 315 17.61 17.45 -50.92
C THR A 315 17.67 18.37 -52.14
N GLY A 316 16.55 18.96 -52.56
CA GLY A 316 16.49 19.84 -53.71
C GLY A 316 16.70 19.06 -55.02
N LYS A 317 15.71 19.12 -55.90
CA LYS A 317 15.66 18.42 -57.19
C LYS A 317 17.01 18.47 -57.95
N ASP A 318 17.68 17.32 -58.06
CA ASP A 318 18.23 16.79 -59.33
C ASP A 318 19.06 15.49 -59.18
N ILE A 319 19.46 15.06 -57.97
CA ILE A 319 20.32 13.85 -57.83
C ILE A 319 20.03 12.96 -56.61
N GLN A 320 19.43 13.49 -55.53
CA GLN A 320 19.10 12.72 -54.32
C GLN A 320 17.59 12.71 -54.07
N LYS A 321 17.07 11.60 -53.52
CA LYS A 321 15.68 11.53 -53.06
C LYS A 321 15.59 12.28 -51.73
N SER A 322 14.58 13.13 -51.58
CA SER A 322 14.19 13.64 -50.26
C SER A 322 13.75 12.47 -49.38
N VAL A 323 14.08 12.54 -48.10
CA VAL A 323 13.77 11.49 -47.12
C VAL A 323 13.06 12.09 -45.93
N VAL A 324 12.25 11.27 -45.27
CA VAL A 324 11.52 11.62 -44.07
C VAL A 324 11.90 10.67 -42.96
N GLN A 325 12.08 11.21 -41.75
CA GLN A 325 12.22 10.46 -40.52
C GLN A 325 10.89 10.50 -39.76
N PHE A 326 10.40 9.35 -39.31
CA PHE A 326 9.10 9.26 -38.65
C PHE A 326 9.06 8.11 -37.64
N TYR A 327 8.03 8.15 -36.80
CA TYR A 327 7.67 7.12 -35.83
C TYR A 327 6.33 6.49 -36.19
N ILE A 328 6.20 5.17 -36.05
CA ILE A 328 4.92 4.45 -36.06
C ILE A 328 4.67 3.88 -34.66
N GLY A 329 3.42 3.98 -34.18
CA GLY A 329 3.15 3.92 -32.75
C GLY A 329 3.80 5.12 -32.04
N ALA A 330 3.68 6.30 -32.67
CA ALA A 330 4.24 7.54 -32.16
C ALA A 330 3.56 7.96 -30.86
N TYR A 331 4.30 8.65 -30.01
CA TYR A 331 3.79 9.21 -28.78
C TYR A 331 4.33 10.63 -28.66
N LYS A 332 3.44 11.62 -28.56
CA LYS A 332 3.82 13.03 -28.50
C LYS A 332 3.46 13.60 -27.13
N VAL A 333 4.37 14.36 -26.54
CA VAL A 333 4.12 15.11 -25.30
C VAL A 333 4.48 16.57 -25.56
N GLU A 334 3.54 17.47 -25.33
CA GLU A 334 3.69 18.92 -25.50
C GLU A 334 3.47 19.58 -24.13
N PHE A 335 4.45 20.37 -23.70
CA PHE A 335 4.38 21.17 -22.48
C PHE A 335 4.34 22.64 -22.85
N THR A 336 3.40 23.38 -22.27
CA THR A 336 3.20 24.82 -22.48
C THR A 336 3.11 25.55 -21.15
N ASP A 337 3.97 26.54 -20.99
CA ASP A 337 3.99 27.50 -19.89
C ASP A 337 3.77 28.93 -20.44
N THR A 338 3.27 29.84 -19.59
CA THR A 338 3.09 31.26 -19.90
C THR A 338 4.26 32.12 -19.41
N ASN A 339 5.11 31.58 -18.52
CA ASN A 339 6.35 32.21 -18.09
C ASN A 339 7.43 31.16 -17.83
N THR A 340 8.67 31.59 -17.62
CA THR A 340 9.80 30.69 -17.30
C THR A 340 10.53 31.06 -16.00
N THR A 341 10.00 32.06 -15.30
CA THR A 341 10.68 32.81 -14.23
C THR A 341 10.53 32.23 -12.84
N ALA A 342 9.48 31.45 -12.62
CA ALA A 342 9.05 31.03 -11.30
C ALA A 342 8.53 29.60 -11.35
N GLU A 343 8.46 28.93 -10.21
CA GLU A 343 7.79 27.63 -10.06
C GLU A 343 6.26 27.77 -10.08
N ASP A 344 5.73 28.76 -10.81
CA ASP A 344 4.31 29.00 -10.94
C ASP A 344 3.72 27.99 -11.92
N TYR A 345 2.98 27.03 -11.39
CA TYR A 345 2.34 26.00 -12.18
C TYR A 345 1.15 26.54 -12.98
N ILE A 346 1.04 26.12 -14.24
CA ILE A 346 -0.07 26.42 -15.12
C ILE A 346 -0.92 25.17 -15.32
N SER A 347 -2.20 25.29 -14.98
CA SER A 347 -3.17 24.22 -15.18
C SER A 347 -3.48 24.02 -16.67
N GLY A 348 -3.59 22.75 -17.09
CA GLY A 348 -3.93 22.37 -18.46
C GLY A 348 -2.84 22.66 -19.50
N GLY A 349 -1.61 22.92 -19.06
CA GLY A 349 -0.48 23.23 -19.95
C GLY A 349 0.15 22.01 -20.61
N VAL A 350 -0.43 20.81 -20.49
CA VAL A 350 0.12 19.58 -21.06
C VAL A 350 -0.85 18.96 -22.04
N LYS A 351 -0.31 18.55 -23.19
CA LYS A 351 -1.01 17.79 -24.19
C LYS A 351 -0.24 16.51 -24.50
N VAL A 352 -0.94 15.38 -24.46
CA VAL A 352 -0.37 14.08 -24.78
C VAL A 352 -1.11 13.53 -25.99
N ASN A 353 -0.36 13.26 -27.05
CA ASN A 353 -0.88 12.97 -28.38
C ASN A 353 -1.80 14.10 -28.87
N GLU A 354 -3.10 13.85 -28.94
CA GLU A 354 -4.10 14.86 -29.31
C GLU A 354 -4.98 15.32 -28.14
N GLU A 355 -4.78 14.75 -26.95
CA GLU A 355 -5.59 15.01 -25.76
C GLU A 355 -4.95 16.05 -24.84
N THR A 356 -5.71 17.07 -24.48
CA THR A 356 -5.28 18.05 -23.47
C THR A 356 -5.54 17.46 -22.09
N ILE A 357 -4.51 17.42 -21.24
CA ILE A 357 -4.64 16.91 -19.88
C ILE A 357 -5.10 18.07 -18.99
N GLU A 358 -6.42 18.25 -18.89
CA GLU A 358 -7.02 19.37 -18.15
C GLU A 358 -6.67 19.32 -16.65
N ASP A 359 -6.51 18.11 -16.12
CA ASP A 359 -6.18 17.82 -14.72
C ASP A 359 -4.68 17.73 -14.48
N SER A 360 -3.90 18.44 -15.28
CA SER A 360 -2.47 18.61 -15.06
C SER A 360 -2.10 20.05 -14.73
N SER A 361 -0.91 20.24 -14.18
CA SER A 361 -0.25 21.53 -14.19
C SER A 361 1.23 21.40 -14.48
N VAL A 362 1.82 22.38 -15.16
CA VAL A 362 3.22 22.36 -15.59
C VAL A 362 3.92 23.65 -15.16
N ALA A 363 5.19 23.54 -14.79
CA ALA A 363 6.10 24.66 -14.63
C ALA A 363 7.39 24.39 -15.42
N ILE A 364 7.77 25.30 -16.31
CA ILE A 364 9.00 25.23 -17.09
C ILE A 364 9.92 26.33 -16.58
N VAL A 365 11.06 25.95 -16.01
CA VAL A 365 12.00 26.91 -15.42
C VAL A 365 13.16 27.12 -16.36
N GLY A 366 13.39 28.37 -16.76
CA GLY A 366 14.51 28.73 -17.61
C GLY A 366 14.69 30.24 -17.74
N GLN A 367 15.78 30.66 -18.36
CA GLN A 367 16.14 32.07 -18.44
C GLN A 367 16.95 32.41 -19.68
N PHE A 368 16.75 33.63 -20.18
CA PHE A 368 17.66 34.23 -21.16
C PHE A 368 18.95 34.68 -20.51
N ASP A 369 20.04 34.64 -21.29
CA ASP A 369 21.27 35.36 -20.96
C ASP A 369 21.05 36.88 -21.00
N ASN A 370 22.07 37.64 -20.58
CA ASN A 370 21.96 39.10 -20.47
C ASN A 370 21.73 39.81 -21.82
N ASP A 371 22.14 39.18 -22.92
CA ASP A 371 22.07 39.74 -24.27
C ASP A 371 20.92 39.16 -25.12
N CYS A 372 20.11 38.24 -24.56
CA CYS A 372 19.03 37.52 -25.25
C CYS A 372 19.54 36.84 -26.52
N SER A 373 20.73 36.27 -26.44
CA SER A 373 21.29 35.45 -27.51
C SER A 373 21.06 33.98 -27.23
N ASP A 374 21.04 33.60 -25.95
CA ASP A 374 20.95 32.23 -25.49
C ASP A 374 19.84 32.08 -24.44
N PHE A 375 19.19 30.92 -24.44
CA PHE A 375 18.24 30.50 -23.42
C PHE A 375 18.79 29.26 -22.71
N THR A 376 18.65 29.22 -21.39
CA THR A 376 18.99 28.08 -20.55
C THR A 376 17.72 27.48 -19.95
N LEU A 377 17.40 26.24 -20.30
CA LEU A 377 16.31 25.46 -19.70
C LEU A 377 16.84 24.70 -18.49
N ASN A 378 16.29 24.94 -17.31
CA ASN A 378 16.74 24.32 -16.06
C ASN A 378 15.90 23.10 -15.67
N SER A 379 14.57 23.17 -15.81
CA SER A 379 13.72 22.04 -15.46
C SER A 379 12.33 22.10 -16.10
N ILE A 380 11.70 20.94 -16.25
CA ILE A 380 10.27 20.79 -16.53
C ILE A 380 9.65 20.04 -15.35
N LYS A 381 8.65 20.65 -14.71
CA LYS A 381 7.90 20.05 -13.60
C LYS A 381 6.45 19.83 -14.03
N TYR A 382 5.91 18.67 -13.72
CA TYR A 382 4.57 18.24 -14.10
C TYR A 382 3.85 17.67 -12.88
N ASN A 383 2.68 18.21 -12.57
CA ASN A 383 1.78 17.64 -11.57
C ASN A 383 0.55 17.09 -12.25
N LEU A 384 0.16 15.86 -11.89
CA LEU A 384 -1.13 15.30 -12.26
C LEU A 384 -2.06 15.31 -11.05
N THR A 385 -3.28 15.80 -11.21
CA THR A 385 -4.36 15.60 -10.25
C THR A 385 -5.32 14.51 -10.74
N GLY A 386 -5.83 13.72 -9.81
CA GLY A 386 -6.62 12.55 -10.13
C GLY A 386 -8.09 12.88 -10.26
N ARG A 387 -8.67 12.57 -11.42
CA ARG A 387 -10.12 12.49 -11.59
C ARG A 387 -10.52 11.16 -12.19
N SER A 388 -11.52 10.51 -11.60
CA SER A 388 -12.22 9.39 -12.23
C SER A 388 -13.44 9.88 -13.00
N VAL A 389 -14.00 9.02 -13.85
CA VAL A 389 -15.28 9.29 -14.54
C VAL A 389 -16.44 9.41 -13.54
N LEU A 390 -16.34 8.76 -12.38
CA LEU A 390 -17.42 8.66 -11.39
C LEU A 390 -17.21 9.52 -10.12
N GLY A 391 -16.09 10.22 -10.00
CA GLY A 391 -15.71 10.96 -8.78
C GLY A 391 -14.31 10.55 -8.31
N ASP A 392 -14.21 10.14 -7.06
CA ASP A 392 -12.97 9.66 -6.44
C ASP A 392 -12.40 8.43 -7.18
N ILE A 393 -11.10 8.23 -7.04
CA ILE A 393 -10.39 7.09 -7.63
C ILE A 393 -10.29 5.98 -6.59
N TYR A 394 -10.80 4.79 -6.93
CA TYR A 394 -10.72 3.59 -6.10
C TYR A 394 -10.03 2.46 -6.88
N ILE A 395 -8.78 2.18 -6.55
CA ILE A 395 -7.98 1.11 -7.18
C ILE A 395 -8.12 -0.15 -6.33
N VAL A 396 -8.63 -1.23 -6.94
CA VAL A 396 -8.77 -2.54 -6.30
C VAL A 396 -7.44 -3.31 -6.26
N PRO A 397 -7.29 -4.34 -5.42
CA PRO A 397 -6.13 -5.22 -5.47
C PRO A 397 -5.89 -5.82 -6.86
N GLY A 398 -4.66 -5.73 -7.35
CA GLY A 398 -4.20 -6.16 -8.67
C GLY A 398 -4.47 -5.16 -9.80
N ALA A 399 -5.07 -4.00 -9.52
CA ALA A 399 -5.37 -2.95 -10.50
C ALA A 399 -4.32 -1.82 -10.50
N GLY A 400 -4.26 -1.10 -11.62
CA GLY A 400 -3.39 0.07 -11.81
C GLY A 400 -4.12 1.40 -11.69
N LEU A 401 -3.40 2.49 -11.41
CA LEU A 401 -3.96 3.84 -11.38
C LEU A 401 -4.45 4.25 -12.76
N ARG A 402 -3.67 3.99 -13.81
CA ARG A 402 -3.95 4.40 -15.18
C ARG A 402 -5.36 4.03 -15.66
N GLU A 403 -5.80 2.81 -15.42
CA GLU A 403 -7.12 2.33 -15.88
C GLU A 403 -8.31 2.96 -15.14
N ASN A 404 -8.05 3.66 -14.02
CA ASN A 404 -9.05 4.31 -13.21
C ASN A 404 -9.13 5.84 -13.46
N LEU A 405 -8.22 6.40 -14.26
CA LEU A 405 -8.21 7.80 -14.65
C LEU A 405 -9.23 8.11 -15.76
N LYS A 406 -9.79 9.32 -15.71
CA LYS A 406 -10.58 9.88 -16.82
C LYS A 406 -9.72 10.10 -18.08
N GLU A 407 -8.47 10.53 -17.89
CA GLU A 407 -7.46 10.79 -18.93
C GLU A 407 -6.19 9.97 -18.62
N PRO A 408 -6.15 8.67 -19.01
CA PRO A 408 -4.99 7.80 -18.78
C PRO A 408 -3.67 8.32 -19.37
N GLU A 409 -3.76 9.18 -20.38
CA GLU A 409 -2.64 9.85 -21.04
C GLU A 409 -1.89 10.80 -20.08
N GLY A 410 -2.53 11.24 -18.99
CA GLY A 410 -1.89 12.02 -17.92
C GLY A 410 -0.71 11.31 -17.24
N MET A 411 -0.56 10.01 -17.42
CA MET A 411 0.65 9.28 -16.99
C MET A 411 1.90 9.59 -17.86
N LEU A 412 1.80 10.51 -18.82
CA LEU A 412 2.82 11.00 -19.76
C LEU A 412 3.41 9.97 -20.72
N THR A 413 3.50 8.70 -20.36
CA THR A 413 3.97 7.61 -21.22
C THR A 413 3.19 6.34 -20.87
N PRO A 414 3.08 5.32 -21.76
CA PRO A 414 2.45 4.04 -21.43
C PRO A 414 3.35 3.04 -20.68
N SER A 415 4.60 3.38 -20.38
CA SER A 415 5.62 2.45 -19.86
C SER A 415 5.53 2.12 -18.37
N TRP A 416 4.76 2.87 -17.57
CA TRP A 416 4.76 2.74 -16.11
C TRP A 416 3.36 2.90 -15.51
N ASP A 417 3.17 2.46 -14.27
CA ASP A 417 1.89 2.62 -13.56
C ASP A 417 2.10 2.54 -12.04
N ILE A 418 1.13 3.06 -11.28
CA ILE A 418 1.05 2.87 -9.81
C ILE A 418 0.04 1.77 -9.57
N LYS A 419 0.47 0.67 -8.96
CA LYS A 419 -0.39 -0.50 -8.73
C LYS A 419 -0.69 -0.71 -7.26
N TYR A 420 -1.93 -1.07 -6.98
CA TYR A 420 -2.31 -1.54 -5.65
C TYR A 420 -2.46 -3.05 -5.68
N GLU A 421 -1.59 -3.76 -4.99
CA GLU A 421 -1.53 -5.23 -5.02
C GLU A 421 -2.24 -5.87 -3.82
N GLY A 422 -2.86 -5.05 -2.96
CA GLY A 422 -3.64 -5.47 -1.80
C GLY A 422 -2.87 -5.40 -0.48
N LEU A 423 -3.56 -5.75 0.61
CA LEU A 423 -2.98 -5.76 1.95
C LEU A 423 -2.08 -6.99 2.14
N MET A 424 -0.92 -6.76 2.75
CA MET A 424 -0.07 -7.86 3.20
C MET A 424 -0.64 -8.48 4.49
N ASP A 425 -0.55 -9.81 4.60
CA ASP A 425 -0.86 -10.51 5.85
C ASP A 425 0.36 -10.43 6.78
N THR A 426 0.33 -9.52 7.76
CA THR A 426 1.36 -9.38 8.80
C THR A 426 1.21 -10.44 9.91
N GLY A 427 0.23 -11.33 9.78
CA GLY A 427 -0.13 -12.34 10.78
C GLY A 427 -1.22 -11.86 11.73
N ILE A 428 -1.64 -12.74 12.62
CA ILE A 428 -2.68 -12.47 13.61
C ILE A 428 -2.25 -12.96 14.99
N THR A 429 -2.52 -12.14 16.01
CA THR A 429 -2.42 -12.55 17.41
C THR A 429 -3.81 -12.87 17.95
N TYR A 430 -3.95 -14.05 18.56
CA TYR A 430 -5.20 -14.44 19.20
C TYR A 430 -5.27 -13.99 20.65
N VAL A 431 -6.30 -13.20 20.96
CA VAL A 431 -6.81 -12.99 22.32
C VAL A 431 -8.20 -13.59 22.40
N ARG A 432 -8.38 -14.59 23.27
CA ARG A 432 -9.65 -15.33 23.34
C ARG A 432 -10.17 -15.39 24.77
N ILE A 433 -11.44 -15.06 24.93
CA ILE A 433 -12.21 -15.33 26.14
C ILE A 433 -12.95 -16.65 25.91
N ASP A 434 -12.51 -17.71 26.58
CA ASP A 434 -13.05 -19.06 26.39
C ASP A 434 -13.89 -19.49 27.59
N SER A 435 -15.02 -20.15 27.34
CA SER A 435 -15.86 -20.67 28.43
C SER A 435 -15.17 -21.88 29.07
N ALA A 436 -14.93 -21.79 30.37
CA ALA A 436 -14.41 -22.89 31.19
C ALA A 436 -15.53 -23.69 31.87
N GLY A 437 -16.79 -23.34 31.60
CA GLY A 437 -17.99 -23.93 32.18
C GLY A 437 -19.14 -22.94 32.21
N ASN A 438 -20.26 -23.33 32.84
CA ASN A 438 -21.50 -22.53 32.85
C ASN A 438 -21.40 -21.17 33.56
N ARG A 439 -20.32 -20.95 34.32
CA ARG A 439 -20.12 -19.76 35.17
C ARG A 439 -18.67 -19.31 35.22
N GLU A 440 -17.82 -19.79 34.31
CA GLU A 440 -16.38 -19.55 34.36
C GLU A 440 -15.84 -19.27 32.96
N TYR A 441 -14.89 -18.36 32.87
CA TYR A 441 -14.24 -17.93 31.65
C TYR A 441 -12.72 -17.88 31.86
N ASN A 442 -11.98 -18.33 30.88
CA ASN A 442 -10.54 -18.19 30.79
C ASN A 442 -10.17 -17.09 29.79
N LEU A 443 -9.03 -16.44 30.00
CA LEU A 443 -8.35 -15.63 29.00
C LEU A 443 -7.20 -16.45 28.43
N GLU A 444 -7.17 -16.55 27.11
CA GLU A 444 -6.11 -17.16 26.32
C GLU A 444 -5.40 -16.08 25.50
N PHE A 445 -4.07 -16.05 25.57
CA PHE A 445 -3.24 -15.14 24.78
C PHE A 445 -1.83 -15.71 24.64
N THR A 446 -1.07 -15.21 23.66
CA THR A 446 0.37 -15.44 23.57
C THR A 446 1.09 -14.16 24.00
N ASN A 447 2.06 -14.25 24.91
CA ASN A 447 2.83 -13.07 25.34
C ASN A 447 3.90 -12.68 24.30
N GLN A 448 4.63 -11.59 24.53
CA GLN A 448 5.70 -11.12 23.63
C GLN A 448 6.86 -12.11 23.44
N GLU A 449 7.03 -13.08 24.33
CA GLU A 449 8.03 -14.14 24.21
C GLU A 449 7.55 -15.33 23.37
N GLY A 450 6.34 -15.27 22.80
CA GLY A 450 5.73 -16.39 22.09
C GLY A 450 5.18 -17.48 23.01
N ILE A 451 5.03 -17.21 24.32
CA ILE A 451 4.54 -18.17 25.30
C ILE A 451 3.01 -18.09 25.39
N PHE A 452 2.35 -19.22 25.09
CA PHE A 452 0.91 -19.34 25.23
C PHE A 452 0.50 -19.40 26.72
N ASN A 453 -0.44 -18.54 27.10
CA ASN A 453 -0.98 -18.42 28.45
C ASN A 453 -2.48 -18.68 28.43
N LYS A 454 -2.95 -19.55 29.32
CA LYS A 454 -4.38 -19.81 29.56
C LYS A 454 -4.68 -19.68 31.05
N MET A 455 -5.30 -18.56 31.44
CA MET A 455 -5.57 -18.25 32.84
C MET A 455 -7.06 -18.08 33.13
N PRO A 456 -7.52 -18.37 34.36
CA PRO A 456 -8.88 -18.05 34.77
C PRO A 456 -9.10 -16.54 34.80
N LEU A 457 -10.04 -16.05 33.98
CA LEU A 457 -10.36 -14.64 33.90
C LEU A 457 -11.49 -14.29 34.86
N LEU A 458 -12.65 -14.94 34.74
CA LEU A 458 -13.88 -14.55 35.43
C LEU A 458 -14.67 -15.75 35.91
N SER A 459 -15.28 -15.63 37.09
CA SER A 459 -16.25 -16.61 37.58
C SER A 459 -17.45 -15.95 38.26
N ASN A 460 -18.61 -16.60 38.15
CA ASN A 460 -19.80 -16.25 38.91
C ASN A 460 -20.02 -17.28 40.02
N ARG A 461 -19.85 -16.83 41.27
CA ARG A 461 -20.13 -17.62 42.47
C ARG A 461 -21.25 -16.97 43.26
N ASP A 462 -22.29 -17.74 43.55
CA ASP A 462 -23.41 -17.31 44.41
C ASP A 462 -24.08 -15.99 43.97
N GLY A 463 -24.07 -15.72 42.64
CA GLY A 463 -24.63 -14.52 42.04
C GLY A 463 -23.65 -13.34 41.92
N THR A 464 -22.43 -13.50 42.43
CA THR A 464 -21.38 -12.48 42.45
C THR A 464 -20.28 -12.81 41.45
N TRP A 465 -19.97 -11.84 40.59
CA TRP A 465 -18.85 -11.93 39.66
C TRP A 465 -17.53 -11.54 40.34
N ARG A 466 -16.45 -12.20 39.92
CA ARG A 466 -15.09 -11.97 40.40
C ARG A 466 -14.06 -12.42 39.37
N TYR A 467 -12.84 -11.88 39.48
CA TYR A 467 -11.70 -12.35 38.70
C TYR A 467 -11.16 -13.67 39.25
N GLY A 468 -10.81 -14.61 38.35
CA GLY A 468 -10.38 -15.96 38.69
C GLY A 468 -11.47 -17.04 38.48
N ASN A 469 -11.27 -18.22 39.06
CA ASN A 469 -12.21 -19.35 38.96
C ASN A 469 -12.97 -19.61 40.28
N ARG A 470 -13.69 -20.74 40.37
CA ARG A 470 -14.43 -21.16 41.56
C ARG A 470 -13.56 -21.28 42.82
N ASN A 471 -12.31 -21.70 42.67
CA ASN A 471 -11.43 -22.10 43.77
C ASN A 471 -10.28 -21.13 44.03
N SER A 472 -10.03 -20.20 43.11
CA SER A 472 -8.84 -19.33 43.07
C SER A 472 -9.22 -17.97 42.51
N ASN A 473 -8.63 -16.91 43.07
CA ASN A 473 -8.74 -15.56 42.52
C ASN A 473 -7.67 -15.30 41.45
N LEU A 474 -7.84 -14.25 40.66
CA LEU A 474 -6.81 -13.70 39.78
C LEU A 474 -6.45 -12.29 40.29
N TRP A 475 -5.18 -12.04 40.54
CA TRP A 475 -4.64 -10.76 40.99
C TRP A 475 -3.82 -10.10 39.89
N PHE A 476 -4.10 -8.83 39.64
CA PHE A 476 -3.36 -8.02 38.66
C PHE A 476 -3.21 -6.58 39.15
N LYS A 477 -3.63 -6.31 40.40
CA LYS A 477 -3.37 -5.08 41.12
C LYS A 477 -2.64 -5.40 42.43
N GLU A 478 -1.60 -4.63 42.71
CA GLU A 478 -0.81 -4.71 43.92
C GLU A 478 -1.62 -4.43 45.17
N ALA A 479 -1.05 -4.85 46.30
CA ALA A 479 -1.65 -4.66 47.60
C ALA A 479 -1.62 -3.18 48.02
N ASP A 480 -2.76 -2.64 48.46
CA ASP A 480 -2.78 -1.39 49.22
C ASP A 480 -2.35 -1.68 50.65
N THR A 481 -1.11 -1.38 51.01
CA THR A 481 -0.55 -1.72 52.33
C THR A 481 -1.29 -1.12 53.53
N ASN A 482 -2.20 -0.16 53.32
CA ASN A 482 -3.01 0.44 54.39
C ASN A 482 -4.33 -0.30 54.65
N ILE A 483 -4.80 -1.09 53.68
CA ILE A 483 -6.10 -1.78 53.68
C ILE A 483 -5.84 -3.29 53.56
N ASP A 484 -5.22 -3.66 52.44
CA ASP A 484 -4.65 -4.92 51.97
C ASP A 484 -3.24 -5.27 52.44
N ALA A 485 -3.04 -5.94 53.58
CA ALA A 485 -1.68 -6.34 53.95
C ALA A 485 -1.12 -7.46 53.05
N TYR A 486 -1.92 -8.49 52.76
CA TYR A 486 -1.52 -9.69 51.99
C TYR A 486 -2.70 -10.31 51.20
N PRO A 487 -3.03 -9.78 50.01
CA PRO A 487 -4.23 -10.17 49.28
C PRO A 487 -4.12 -11.53 48.57
N ILE A 488 -2.92 -12.00 48.22
CA ILE A 488 -2.76 -13.21 47.40
C ILE A 488 -2.71 -14.43 48.30
N GLY A 489 -3.71 -15.31 48.20
CA GLY A 489 -3.79 -16.56 48.95
C GLY A 489 -3.22 -17.76 48.20
N ARG A 490 -2.99 -18.87 48.91
CA ARG A 490 -2.58 -20.13 48.26
C ARG A 490 -3.62 -20.55 47.23
N ARG A 491 -3.16 -21.02 46.07
CA ARG A 491 -3.89 -21.39 44.85
C ARG A 491 -4.35 -20.22 43.98
N ASP A 492 -4.17 -18.96 44.41
CA ASP A 492 -4.51 -17.82 43.58
C ASP A 492 -3.55 -17.66 42.41
N TYR A 493 -4.08 -17.06 41.34
CA TYR A 493 -3.35 -16.64 40.17
C TYR A 493 -2.96 -15.17 40.33
N PHE A 494 -1.85 -14.78 39.74
CA PHE A 494 -1.44 -13.39 39.65
C PHE A 494 -0.68 -13.11 38.35
N VAL A 495 -0.87 -11.90 37.83
CA VAL A 495 -0.19 -11.39 36.63
C VAL A 495 1.04 -10.61 37.06
N LEU A 496 2.19 -10.98 36.52
CA LEU A 496 3.41 -10.20 36.61
C LEU A 496 3.68 -9.58 35.26
N SER A 497 4.02 -8.30 35.26
CA SER A 497 4.35 -7.57 34.06
C SER A 497 5.32 -6.46 34.38
N ASN A 498 6.20 -6.09 33.46
CA ASN A 498 7.02 -4.88 33.58
C ASN A 498 6.58 -3.77 32.61
N CYS A 499 5.36 -3.87 32.07
CA CYS A 499 4.81 -2.83 31.21
C CYS A 499 4.66 -1.54 32.01
N LEU A 500 5.36 -0.50 31.55
CA LEU A 500 5.17 0.85 32.06
C LEU A 500 3.81 1.36 31.58
N VAL A 501 3.05 1.96 32.50
CA VAL A 501 1.77 2.60 32.19
C VAL A 501 1.96 4.08 32.44
N ASP A 502 1.74 4.94 31.43
CA ASP A 502 1.54 6.37 31.73
C ASP A 502 0.19 6.52 32.43
N PRO A 503 0.16 6.91 33.72
CA PRO A 503 -1.07 7.03 34.47
C PRO A 503 -2.04 8.09 33.93
N TYR A 504 -1.59 8.99 33.07
CA TYR A 504 -2.38 10.16 32.66
C TYR A 504 -2.66 10.28 31.17
N ASN A 505 -2.25 9.31 30.34
CA ASN A 505 -2.39 9.40 28.86
C ASN A 505 -1.97 10.80 28.35
N SER A 506 -0.96 11.38 29.01
CA SER A 506 -0.63 12.79 28.88
C SER A 506 0.62 13.01 28.03
N GLN A 507 1.35 11.93 27.77
CA GLN A 507 2.45 11.90 26.82
C GLN A 507 2.35 10.64 25.98
N ALA A 508 2.12 10.85 24.68
CA ALA A 508 2.50 9.93 23.62
C ALA A 508 3.83 9.23 23.97
N GLY A 509 3.84 7.89 24.00
CA GLY A 509 5.06 7.09 24.22
C GLY A 509 5.44 6.80 25.69
N GLY A 510 4.60 7.15 26.67
CA GLY A 510 4.86 6.79 28.08
C GLY A 510 4.53 5.32 28.44
N THR A 511 3.73 4.65 27.63
CA THR A 511 3.36 3.23 27.82
C THR A 511 4.31 2.33 27.03
N ASP A 512 4.80 1.26 27.67
CA ASP A 512 5.66 0.27 27.04
C ASP A 512 4.87 -1.00 26.71
N ASN A 513 4.93 -1.44 25.45
CA ASN A 513 4.36 -2.68 24.93
C ASN A 513 5.44 -3.72 24.54
N THR A 514 6.73 -3.38 24.70
CA THR A 514 7.87 -4.30 24.53
C THR A 514 8.18 -5.11 25.81
N CYS A 515 7.40 -4.86 26.85
CA CYS A 515 7.45 -5.53 28.13
C CYS A 515 7.07 -7.03 28.08
N PHE A 516 7.46 -7.73 29.13
CA PHE A 516 7.16 -9.14 29.35
C PHE A 516 5.98 -9.31 30.31
N THR A 517 5.21 -10.36 30.09
CA THR A 517 4.09 -10.73 30.97
C THR A 517 4.11 -12.23 31.25
N HIS A 518 3.95 -12.57 32.52
CA HIS A 518 3.80 -13.94 33.00
C HIS A 518 2.60 -14.06 33.92
N VAL A 519 1.95 -15.23 33.88
CA VAL A 519 0.86 -15.55 34.81
C VAL A 519 1.32 -16.69 35.70
N PHE A 520 1.36 -16.43 37.01
CA PHE A 520 1.73 -17.43 37.99
C PHE A 520 0.54 -17.87 38.80
N LYS A 521 0.58 -19.11 39.27
CA LYS A 521 -0.28 -19.66 40.30
C LYS A 521 0.57 -20.01 41.51
N TRP A 522 0.15 -19.62 42.70
CA TRP A 522 0.84 -19.99 43.93
C TRP A 522 0.38 -21.36 44.44
N ASP A 523 1.23 -22.38 44.39
CA ASP A 523 0.83 -23.74 44.72
C ASP A 523 1.02 -24.10 46.20
N ALA A 524 2.19 -23.75 46.76
CA ALA A 524 2.55 -24.17 48.12
C ALA A 524 3.55 -23.25 48.82
N ILE A 525 3.60 -23.38 50.14
CA ILE A 525 4.62 -22.80 51.02
C ILE A 525 5.14 -23.89 51.97
N ASP A 526 6.46 -24.03 52.04
CA ASP A 526 7.17 -24.83 53.03
C ASP A 526 7.79 -23.88 54.05
N THR A 527 7.13 -23.73 55.19
CA THR A 527 7.58 -22.83 56.25
C THR A 527 8.80 -23.35 57.02
N THR A 528 9.11 -24.64 56.88
CA THR A 528 10.29 -25.26 57.52
C THR A 528 11.55 -24.92 56.73
N ASN A 529 11.50 -25.08 55.41
CA ASN A 529 12.62 -24.79 54.51
C ASN A 529 12.59 -23.36 53.95
N ARG A 530 11.55 -22.58 54.27
CA ARG A 530 11.27 -21.22 53.77
C ARG A 530 11.23 -21.15 52.25
N LYS A 531 10.43 -22.02 51.64
CA LYS A 531 10.29 -22.12 50.18
C LYS A 531 8.86 -21.82 49.74
N LEU A 532 8.73 -21.16 48.60
CA LEU A 532 7.48 -20.93 47.89
C LEU A 532 7.54 -21.73 46.58
N THR A 533 6.45 -22.42 46.26
CA THR A 533 6.29 -23.15 45.01
C THR A 533 5.22 -22.48 44.16
N PHE A 534 5.59 -22.15 42.93
CA PHE A 534 4.70 -21.54 41.95
C PHE A 534 4.61 -22.42 40.71
N THR A 535 3.54 -22.25 39.94
CA THR A 535 3.45 -22.70 38.56
C THR A 535 3.26 -21.48 37.67
N ASP A 536 4.24 -21.20 36.83
CA ASP A 536 4.05 -20.34 35.66
C ASP A 536 3.13 -21.09 34.69
N VAL A 537 2.00 -20.48 34.34
CA VAL A 537 0.99 -21.06 33.46
C VAL A 537 1.59 -21.41 32.08
N GLY A 538 2.57 -20.64 31.61
CA GLY A 538 3.23 -20.86 30.32
C GLY A 538 4.46 -21.75 30.39
N THR A 539 5.26 -21.67 31.46
CA THR A 539 6.60 -22.29 31.51
C THR A 539 6.81 -23.34 32.62
N GLY A 540 5.77 -23.64 33.41
CA GLY A 540 5.77 -24.69 34.41
C GLY A 540 6.26 -24.27 35.80
N SER A 541 6.61 -25.24 36.64
CA SER A 541 6.85 -24.99 38.06
C SER A 541 8.16 -24.26 38.36
N ARG A 542 8.15 -23.47 39.44
CA ARG A 542 9.29 -22.73 40.00
C ARG A 542 9.28 -22.82 41.52
N GLU A 543 10.47 -22.85 42.12
CA GLU A 543 10.64 -22.82 43.57
C GLU A 543 11.63 -21.72 43.94
N ILE A 544 11.26 -20.87 44.90
CA ILE A 544 12.11 -19.80 45.41
C ILE A 544 12.15 -19.83 46.93
N ALA A 545 13.23 -19.33 47.52
CA ALA A 545 13.37 -19.22 48.97
C ALA A 545 13.05 -17.80 49.45
N TYR A 546 12.41 -17.68 50.62
CA TYR A 546 12.22 -16.41 51.32
C TYR A 546 13.16 -16.30 52.53
N ASN A 547 13.54 -15.07 52.86
CA ASN A 547 14.51 -14.77 53.92
C ASN A 547 13.85 -14.63 55.31
N ASN A 548 14.65 -14.29 56.34
CA ASN A 548 14.15 -14.08 57.71
C ASN A 548 13.21 -12.87 57.87
N ALA A 549 13.22 -11.94 56.92
CA ALA A 549 12.29 -10.82 56.87
C ALA A 549 11.01 -11.17 56.09
N ASN A 550 10.82 -12.45 55.74
CA ASN A 550 9.74 -12.95 54.91
C ASN A 550 9.69 -12.31 53.51
N VAL A 551 10.84 -11.94 52.96
CA VAL A 551 10.96 -11.40 51.60
C VAL A 551 11.58 -12.43 50.67
N ALA A 552 11.02 -12.57 49.48
CA ALA A 552 11.57 -13.35 48.37
C ALA A 552 11.60 -12.51 47.09
N ASN A 553 12.40 -12.95 46.11
CA ASN A 553 12.46 -12.38 44.78
C ASN A 553 12.09 -13.46 43.77
N LEU A 554 11.05 -13.20 42.98
CA LEU A 554 10.65 -14.03 41.86
C LEU A 554 11.19 -13.40 40.57
N VAL A 555 11.90 -14.18 39.74
CA VAL A 555 12.42 -13.70 38.46
C VAL A 555 11.61 -14.29 37.32
N ALA A 556 11.04 -13.44 36.48
CA ALA A 556 10.29 -13.81 35.28
C ALA A 556 10.58 -12.79 34.18
N GLY A 557 10.76 -13.23 32.93
CA GLY A 557 11.13 -12.34 31.80
C GLY A 557 12.41 -11.52 32.03
N GLY A 558 13.33 -11.97 32.90
CA GLY A 558 14.51 -11.20 33.31
C GLY A 558 14.26 -10.08 34.32
N VAL A 559 13.01 -9.86 34.73
CA VAL A 559 12.60 -8.85 35.73
C VAL A 559 12.45 -9.50 37.10
N THR A 560 12.82 -8.76 38.15
CA THR A 560 12.71 -9.23 39.54
C THR A 560 11.51 -8.62 40.22
N TYR A 561 10.58 -9.45 40.66
CA TYR A 561 9.36 -9.08 41.36
C TYR A 561 9.52 -9.40 42.84
N GLN A 562 9.39 -8.40 43.70
CA GLN A 562 9.48 -8.57 45.15
C GLN A 562 8.22 -9.26 45.69
N ILE A 563 8.40 -10.25 46.56
CA ILE A 563 7.32 -10.93 47.29
C ILE A 563 7.53 -10.71 48.78
N VAL A 564 6.48 -10.27 49.48
CA VAL A 564 6.44 -10.26 50.94
C VAL A 564 5.42 -11.30 51.40
N VAL A 565 5.86 -12.25 52.21
CA VAL A 565 5.10 -13.42 52.62
C VAL A 565 4.60 -13.26 54.05
N ASP A 566 3.37 -13.67 54.31
CA ASP A 566 2.87 -13.98 55.64
C ASP A 566 2.80 -15.50 55.81
N PRO A 567 3.88 -16.14 56.31
CA PRO A 567 3.93 -17.59 56.44
C PRO A 567 2.97 -18.13 57.50
N ALA A 568 2.53 -17.30 58.46
CA ALA A 568 1.61 -17.73 59.50
C ALA A 568 0.18 -17.92 58.97
N ASN A 569 -0.22 -17.06 58.02
CA ASN A 569 -1.55 -17.09 57.41
C ASN A 569 -1.57 -17.68 56.00
N THR A 570 -0.41 -18.09 55.46
CA THR A 570 -0.27 -18.60 54.09
C THR A 570 -0.77 -17.60 53.03
N GLN A 571 -0.36 -16.35 53.20
CA GLN A 571 -0.70 -15.24 52.29
C GLN A 571 0.57 -14.55 51.79
N MET A 572 0.45 -13.78 50.71
CA MET A 572 1.54 -12.93 50.23
C MET A 572 1.02 -11.66 49.55
N ARG A 573 1.92 -10.72 49.34
CA ARG A 573 1.77 -9.60 48.40
C ARG A 573 2.98 -9.59 47.48
N VAL A 574 2.77 -9.13 46.27
CA VAL A 574 3.76 -9.16 45.20
C VAL A 574 3.77 -7.80 44.51
N ASP A 575 4.96 -7.34 44.15
CA ASP A 575 5.20 -6.27 43.17
C ASP A 575 4.78 -6.84 41.82
N LEU A 576 3.61 -6.45 41.31
CA LEU A 576 3.01 -7.06 40.12
C LEU A 576 3.42 -6.33 38.84
N ASN A 577 3.79 -5.05 38.93
CA ASN A 577 4.19 -4.24 37.78
C ASN A 577 5.72 -4.12 37.62
N GLY A 578 6.51 -4.72 38.53
CA GLY A 578 7.96 -4.77 38.45
C GLY A 578 8.64 -3.42 38.69
N ASP A 579 7.96 -2.44 39.30
CA ASP A 579 8.51 -1.10 39.53
C ASP A 579 9.43 -1.03 40.77
N GLY A 580 9.58 -2.14 41.49
CA GLY A 580 10.41 -2.26 42.69
C GLY A 580 9.70 -1.85 43.97
N THR A 581 8.42 -1.49 43.90
CA THR A 581 7.57 -1.13 45.04
C THR A 581 6.30 -1.98 45.06
N ILE A 582 5.64 -2.05 46.21
CA ILE A 582 4.33 -2.73 46.33
C ILE A 582 3.35 -1.69 46.84
N LEU A 583 2.70 -0.97 45.92
CA LEU A 583 1.93 0.25 46.21
C LEU A 583 0.60 0.28 45.44
N GLY A 584 -0.37 -0.51 45.88
CA GLY A 584 -1.72 -0.56 45.28
C GLY A 584 -2.69 0.58 45.66
N ASN A 585 -2.20 1.75 46.10
CA ASN A 585 -3.01 2.82 46.71
C ASN A 585 -4.31 3.10 45.92
N TYR A 586 -5.44 3.02 46.62
CA TYR A 586 -6.79 3.09 46.06
C TYR A 586 -7.11 4.39 45.29
N THR A 587 -6.44 5.52 45.57
CA THR A 587 -6.89 6.84 45.07
C THR A 587 -6.37 7.23 43.69
N ASN A 588 -5.27 6.64 43.22
CA ASN A 588 -4.61 7.04 41.96
C ASN A 588 -4.43 5.81 41.06
N PHE A 589 -5.53 5.35 40.46
CA PHE A 589 -5.44 4.43 39.32
C PHE A 589 -4.63 5.10 38.20
N PRO A 590 -3.71 4.42 37.50
CA PRO A 590 -3.41 2.97 37.46
C PRO A 590 -2.30 2.42 38.39
N ASN A 591 -1.82 3.16 39.39
CA ASN A 591 -0.67 2.73 40.20
C ASN A 591 -0.79 1.29 40.74
N GLY A 592 0.26 0.49 40.52
CA GLY A 592 0.36 -0.91 40.94
C GLY A 592 -0.51 -1.88 40.13
N THR A 593 -0.97 -1.55 38.91
CA THR A 593 -1.72 -2.48 38.04
C THR A 593 -0.81 -3.08 36.98
N ALA A 594 -0.80 -4.40 36.85
CA ALA A 594 -0.10 -5.11 35.77
C ALA A 594 -0.92 -5.07 34.47
N LEU A 595 -0.32 -4.54 33.40
CA LEU A 595 -0.82 -4.74 32.03
C LEU A 595 -0.31 -6.05 31.46
N ILE A 596 -1.04 -6.65 30.53
CA ILE A 596 -0.63 -7.89 29.86
C ILE A 596 -0.16 -7.53 28.46
N ALA A 597 1.13 -7.67 28.18
CA ALA A 597 1.65 -7.57 26.81
C ALA A 597 1.43 -8.87 26.05
N ILE A 598 0.89 -8.74 24.85
CA ILE A 598 0.62 -9.86 23.95
C ILE A 598 1.51 -9.76 22.72
N GLN A 599 1.71 -10.88 22.04
CA GLN A 599 2.42 -10.94 20.77
C GLN A 599 1.80 -9.96 19.77
N GLY A 600 2.61 -9.32 18.92
CA GLY A 600 2.12 -8.29 18.00
C GLY A 600 1.77 -6.97 18.72
N GLU A 601 2.46 -6.68 19.83
CA GLU A 601 2.57 -5.33 20.40
C GLU A 601 1.27 -4.71 20.95
N GLY A 602 0.23 -5.54 21.07
CA GLY A 602 -0.97 -5.22 21.83
C GLY A 602 -0.75 -5.30 23.34
N LEU A 603 -1.59 -4.56 24.05
CA LEU A 603 -1.68 -4.55 25.51
C LEU A 603 -3.10 -4.90 25.94
N ILE A 604 -3.23 -5.75 26.94
CA ILE A 604 -4.50 -6.07 27.58
C ILE A 604 -4.51 -5.43 28.97
N ARG A 605 -5.50 -4.58 29.20
CA ARG A 605 -5.79 -4.00 30.51
C ARG A 605 -7.03 -4.66 31.10
N LEU A 606 -6.85 -5.34 32.22
CA LEU A 606 -7.96 -5.85 33.02
C LEU A 606 -8.64 -4.68 33.76
N GLY A 607 -9.96 -4.79 33.99
CA GLY A 607 -10.76 -3.74 34.63
C GLY A 607 -10.40 -3.52 36.10
N ASN A 608 -11.28 -2.89 36.87
CA ASN A 608 -10.96 -2.58 38.27
C ASN A 608 -10.94 -3.83 39.16
N GLN A 609 -9.83 -4.06 39.86
CA GLN A 609 -9.75 -4.99 40.98
C GLN A 609 -9.83 -4.23 42.31
N ASN A 610 -10.73 -4.66 43.17
CA ASN A 610 -10.87 -4.10 44.51
C ASN A 610 -9.77 -4.65 45.44
N THR A 611 -9.19 -3.75 46.23
CA THR A 611 -8.11 -4.00 47.19
C THR A 611 -8.65 -4.09 48.62
N SER A 612 -9.76 -4.80 48.83
CA SER A 612 -10.36 -4.93 50.17
C SER A 612 -10.68 -6.39 50.56
N GLY A 613 -9.70 -7.10 51.07
CA GLY A 613 -9.84 -8.29 51.89
C GLY A 613 -8.52 -9.04 52.06
N ASN A 614 -8.06 -9.22 53.31
CA ASN A 614 -7.06 -10.24 53.61
C ASN A 614 -7.60 -11.62 53.16
N ALA A 615 -6.88 -12.29 52.26
CA ALA A 615 -7.13 -13.67 51.87
C ALA A 615 -6.99 -14.64 53.06
N THR A 616 -8.04 -14.83 53.84
CA THR A 616 -8.11 -16.07 54.64
C THR A 616 -8.10 -17.25 53.68
N ASP A 617 -7.49 -18.39 54.05
CA ASP A 617 -7.33 -19.63 53.27
C ASP A 617 -8.69 -20.29 52.85
N GLY A 618 -9.78 -19.51 52.87
CA GLY A 618 -11.06 -19.75 52.25
C GLY A 618 -11.58 -18.50 51.52
N ILE A 619 -11.39 -18.46 50.20
CA ILE A 619 -12.31 -17.97 49.15
C ILE A 619 -13.25 -16.78 49.49
N ASN A 620 -12.81 -15.76 50.23
CA ASN A 620 -13.57 -14.51 50.37
C ASN A 620 -13.00 -13.51 49.37
N ALA A 621 -13.34 -13.76 48.11
CA ALA A 621 -12.99 -12.92 46.97
C ALA A 621 -13.76 -11.60 47.02
N THR A 622 -13.07 -10.50 46.75
CA THR A 622 -13.71 -9.21 46.49
C THR A 622 -14.61 -9.32 45.25
N PRO A 623 -15.90 -8.97 45.35
CA PRO A 623 -16.75 -8.79 44.17
C PRO A 623 -16.13 -7.79 43.19
N LEU A 624 -16.49 -7.87 41.90
CA LEU A 624 -16.11 -6.84 40.91
C LEU A 624 -16.44 -5.40 41.34
N CYS A 625 -17.42 -5.19 42.24
CA CYS A 625 -17.66 -3.90 42.89
C CYS A 625 -17.99 -4.06 44.38
N TYR A 626 -17.43 -3.18 45.21
CA TYR A 626 -17.74 -3.08 46.64
C TYR A 626 -18.42 -1.75 46.92
N GLY A 627 -19.62 -1.78 47.52
CA GLY A 627 -20.22 -0.60 48.18
C GLY A 627 -21.16 0.31 47.37
N ALA A 628 -21.49 0.03 46.10
CA ALA A 628 -22.48 0.83 45.37
C ALA A 628 -23.87 0.18 45.37
N SER A 629 -24.93 0.95 45.62
CA SER A 629 -26.34 0.53 45.47
C SER A 629 -26.76 0.28 44.01
N THR A 630 -25.81 0.20 43.08
CA THR A 630 -26.03 0.06 41.64
C THR A 630 -25.98 -1.41 41.22
N THR A 631 -27.07 -1.85 40.58
CA THR A 631 -27.47 -3.25 40.39
C THR A 631 -26.69 -4.01 39.29
N VAL A 632 -25.59 -3.49 38.75
CA VAL A 632 -24.86 -4.14 37.64
C VAL A 632 -23.35 -3.95 37.75
N CYS A 633 -22.64 -5.01 38.11
CA CYS A 633 -21.17 -5.09 38.05
C CYS A 633 -20.76 -5.83 36.76
N ASN A 634 -20.26 -5.08 35.79
CA ASN A 634 -19.71 -5.65 34.56
C ASN A 634 -18.20 -5.82 34.72
N ALA A 635 -17.64 -6.90 34.19
CA ALA A 635 -16.21 -7.00 34.03
C ALA A 635 -15.82 -6.24 32.76
N THR A 636 -14.77 -5.43 32.85
CA THR A 636 -14.23 -4.70 31.71
C THR A 636 -12.84 -5.21 31.38
N LEU A 637 -12.53 -5.18 30.09
CA LEU A 637 -11.25 -5.54 29.51
C LEU A 637 -10.99 -4.51 28.41
N GLN A 638 -9.78 -3.98 28.33
CA GLN A 638 -9.38 -3.12 27.22
C GLN A 638 -8.29 -3.86 26.45
N LEU A 639 -8.42 -3.93 25.14
CA LEU A 639 -7.31 -4.22 24.24
C LEU A 639 -6.82 -2.88 23.71
N ILE A 640 -5.54 -2.61 23.89
CA ILE A 640 -4.89 -1.33 23.61
C ILE A 640 -3.79 -1.59 22.60
N THR A 641 -3.73 -0.79 21.57
CA THR A 641 -2.62 -0.72 20.62
C THR A 641 -2.08 0.70 20.67
N LEU A 642 -0.77 0.84 20.81
CA LEU A 642 -0.16 2.14 21.11
C LEU A 642 -0.09 3.01 19.85
N GLN A 643 -0.22 4.32 20.04
CA GLN A 643 -0.09 5.29 18.97
C GLN A 643 1.31 5.39 18.33
N LYS A 644 2.29 4.65 18.83
CA LYS A 644 3.61 4.57 18.21
C LYS A 644 3.69 3.43 17.19
N GLU A 645 2.69 2.55 17.21
CA GLU A 645 2.53 1.43 16.26
C GLU A 645 1.62 1.81 15.08
N PHE A 646 1.22 3.08 15.02
CA PHE A 646 0.38 3.68 14.00
C PHE A 646 0.90 5.10 13.84
N ASP A 647 1.54 5.41 12.72
CA ASP A 647 2.17 6.70 12.48
C ASP A 647 1.13 7.85 12.31
N GLU A 648 -0.12 7.48 12.02
CA GLU A 648 -1.24 8.34 11.70
C GLU A 648 -2.11 8.73 12.91
N THR A 649 -2.01 8.01 14.03
CA THR A 649 -2.87 8.26 15.19
C THR A 649 -2.24 9.22 16.21
N THR A 650 -3.08 10.09 16.77
CA THR A 650 -2.69 11.01 17.85
C THR A 650 -2.98 10.44 19.24
N ALA A 651 -3.54 9.23 19.32
CA ALA A 651 -3.93 8.58 20.56
C ALA A 651 -3.91 7.05 20.44
N ASP A 652 -3.68 6.37 21.57
CA ASP A 652 -3.78 4.91 21.63
C ASP A 652 -5.17 4.44 21.17
N GLU A 653 -5.19 3.40 20.34
CA GLU A 653 -6.42 2.74 19.91
C GLU A 653 -6.88 1.74 20.98
N VAL A 654 -8.14 1.87 21.41
CA VAL A 654 -8.66 1.13 22.57
C VAL A 654 -9.99 0.44 22.28
N ILE A 655 -9.96 -0.88 22.21
CA ILE A 655 -11.16 -1.72 22.13
C ILE A 655 -11.63 -2.04 23.56
N ASN A 656 -12.80 -1.50 23.91
CA ASN A 656 -13.44 -1.74 25.21
C ASN A 656 -14.37 -2.95 25.16
N ILE A 657 -14.02 -4.01 25.88
CA ILE A 657 -14.81 -5.23 26.01
C ILE A 657 -15.50 -5.22 27.36
N THR A 658 -16.83 -5.26 27.35
CA THR A 658 -17.66 -5.32 28.57
C THR A 658 -18.40 -6.64 28.66
N ILE A 659 -18.10 -7.43 29.69
CA ILE A 659 -18.78 -8.68 29.98
C ILE A 659 -19.92 -8.38 30.96
N GLN A 660 -21.14 -8.50 30.44
CA GLN A 660 -22.36 -8.19 31.19
C GLN A 660 -23.04 -9.45 31.68
N ARG A 661 -23.72 -9.34 32.83
CA ARG A 661 -24.63 -10.37 33.32
C ARG A 661 -25.96 -10.29 32.56
N ARG A 662 -26.38 -11.37 31.92
CA ARG A 662 -27.75 -11.52 31.42
C ARG A 662 -28.57 -12.38 32.37
N THR A 663 -29.82 -12.01 32.63
CA THR A 663 -30.73 -12.86 33.40
C THR A 663 -31.69 -13.54 32.44
N VAL A 664 -31.64 -14.87 32.36
CA VAL A 664 -32.58 -15.67 31.55
C VAL A 664 -33.45 -16.48 32.51
N ASN A 665 -34.76 -16.26 32.49
CA ASN A 665 -35.74 -16.94 33.37
C ASN A 665 -35.42 -16.81 34.88
N GLY A 666 -34.94 -15.65 35.32
CA GLY A 666 -34.60 -15.41 36.73
C GLY A 666 -33.28 -16.05 37.20
N GLN A 667 -32.55 -16.74 36.32
CA GLN A 667 -31.23 -17.30 36.60
C GLN A 667 -30.12 -16.45 35.95
N PRO A 668 -29.04 -16.10 36.69
CA PRO A 668 -27.88 -15.42 36.10
C PRO A 668 -27.20 -16.30 35.05
N ARG A 669 -27.01 -15.75 33.85
CA ARG A 669 -26.14 -16.25 32.77
C ARG A 669 -25.25 -15.10 32.28
N VAL A 670 -24.24 -15.40 31.48
CA VAL A 670 -23.50 -14.40 30.69
C VAL A 670 -24.22 -14.19 29.38
#